data_AF-A0A497JWC9-F1
#
_entry.id   AF-A0A497JWC9-F1
#
_cell.length_a   1.000
_cell.length_b   1.000
_cell.length_c   1.000
_cell.angle_alpha   90.00
_cell.angle_beta   90.00
_cell.angle_gamma   90.00
#
_symmetry.space_group_name_H-M   'P 1'
#
loop_
_entity.id
_entity.type
_entity.pdbx_description
1 polymer ?
#
loop_
_entity_poly.entity_id
_entity_poly.type
_entity_poly.pdbx_seq_one_letter_code
_entity_poly.pdbx_strand_id
1 'polypeptide(L)'
;PSGWAIGETRYEVTAYVYNRTTGNIEWATDLGYYGTRLWPFGMPVVLMSDEEVDGRRPVHISLFRAGTIIIHDALDPRTLSPPLVSAMRPMDFRVYVTGRGTAPPHYSYYIAAPLPPPLIERLIRLGIGDPTLGYDALIFVPPDIPVDVVFLGSGGEIPLGILRGIKVEAGKYLDVPLTAFKYAGEFISLAGGRLEKLRHEVAVGQALIPAINDYNIAVKSYDKALKALHDHRYSWVYPNIYKSWFYARKVYETTRATLVDIIYSAVFFFLLLVPFAIILERLVIHEPSIKRIIYISLIYILSAAFIYVMHPGLRLAANTSMIILGFLAFILTLPVLGLMATRFWEIAKLIRRRVIGPHFVKVARTAEVSSALSIGIENMRRRKLRTTLTLVTIIIIVFSLTSFTALTFHDILKENPLPVKKPPYTGMLVKGPESESGGGNLPLTPTVLEYLKAISGSEAVFAPRAWLIPPYDYFHAYNRAGAETEVYAVIGLTPQEVLWKRIFKLVITPSRPFEPEDRFVCFISKDIADRLDVDMGDSIFIAGVKFHILGIIDNKEFWKLVDIDGELITPLDPTLARAGTRVRVNHDFIIIPYEIAVRLGAVIPSVAIKYENADLAREKASLIAKHLSTYLSVYYSARDASYFVTWIRGYRIFGLALVVIPFVLAALALLNIMLGHVYERTRYISIYSAVGLSPMHIAMMFLMESIVFAVLGATLGYILSLLIGGAVATFAPGMIMTNYTSAYVILSVTSSMVTVIISSIYPSIKASRLVTPSLERVWRVPTKPIGTEWTIPLPFSFDEDEALGSLVYLGEYLERFGTEAASFMIEEGPRYVSRVLPKMIVRGVEATVRLKPYDAGVVESISLIASRRMDEEKYTFELRGVLRTGQRYLWISGHRVVADQIRKQMLLWRSLSPSDKIAYMKRSRNIFKAVEVEKSEE
;
A
#
# COMPACT_ATOMS: atom_id res chain seq x y z
N PRO A 1 45.89 3.69 -9.95
CA PRO A 1 44.98 2.53 -10.18
C PRO A 1 45.46 1.74 -11.41
N SER A 2 45.66 0.41 -11.29
CA SER A 2 45.93 -0.45 -12.46
C SER A 2 44.73 -0.40 -13.41
N GLY A 3 45.00 -0.21 -14.71
CA GLY A 3 44.02 0.15 -15.74
C GLY A 3 42.89 -0.84 -16.03
N TRP A 4 42.68 -1.87 -15.21
CA TRP A 4 41.67 -2.91 -15.41
C TRP A 4 40.28 -2.51 -14.88
N ALA A 5 40.19 -1.41 -14.12
CA ALA A 5 38.94 -0.88 -13.56
C ALA A 5 38.35 0.31 -14.35
N ILE A 6 38.97 0.67 -15.48
CA ILE A 6 38.54 1.79 -16.33
C ILE A 6 37.29 1.33 -17.12
N GLY A 7 36.14 1.98 -16.88
CA GLY A 7 34.89 1.76 -17.61
C GLY A 7 33.75 1.05 -16.86
N GLU A 8 34.02 0.24 -15.81
CA GLU A 8 32.97 -0.49 -15.08
C GLU A 8 32.36 0.28 -13.89
N THR A 9 33.08 1.27 -13.34
CA THR A 9 32.67 1.98 -12.12
C THR A 9 32.39 3.45 -12.36
N ARG A 10 31.30 3.89 -11.72
CA ARG A 10 30.77 5.25 -11.70
C ARG A 10 31.49 6.05 -10.62
N TYR A 11 32.18 7.12 -10.97
CA TYR A 11 32.92 7.97 -10.02
C TYR A 11 32.08 9.19 -9.61
N GLU A 12 32.17 9.55 -8.33
CA GLU A 12 31.62 10.80 -7.77
C GLU A 12 32.79 11.67 -7.31
N VAL A 13 32.84 12.92 -7.76
CA VAL A 13 33.92 13.86 -7.42
C VAL A 13 33.39 14.87 -6.42
N THR A 14 33.97 14.90 -5.22
CA THR A 14 33.68 15.92 -4.20
C THR A 14 34.93 16.75 -3.93
N ALA A 15 34.75 18.01 -3.56
CA ALA A 15 35.84 18.92 -3.24
C ALA A 15 35.63 19.63 -1.90
N TYR A 16 36.74 19.83 -1.20
CA TYR A 16 36.79 20.47 0.11
C TYR A 16 38.01 21.41 0.16
N VAL A 17 37.84 22.58 0.75
CA VAL A 17 38.96 23.46 1.11
C VAL A 17 39.14 23.37 2.61
N TYR A 18 40.31 22.94 3.05
CA TYR A 18 40.65 22.83 4.46
C TYR A 18 41.76 23.81 4.84
N ASN A 19 41.73 24.25 6.09
CA ASN A 19 42.75 25.07 6.69
C ASN A 19 43.99 24.22 7.00
N ARG A 20 45.15 24.57 6.44
CA ARG A 20 46.39 23.78 6.60
C ARG A 20 46.93 23.76 8.03
N THR A 21 46.55 24.72 8.87
CA THR A 21 47.02 24.80 10.26
C THR A 21 46.12 24.06 11.25
N THR A 22 44.81 24.11 11.04
CA THR A 22 43.84 23.47 11.95
C THR A 22 43.29 22.14 11.44
N GLY A 23 43.40 21.86 10.15
CA GLY A 23 42.77 20.72 9.49
C GLY A 23 41.28 20.88 9.21
N ASN A 24 40.66 21.99 9.63
CA ASN A 24 39.22 22.20 9.53
C ASN A 24 38.79 22.48 8.09
N ILE A 25 37.62 21.98 7.70
CA ILE A 25 37.01 22.27 6.39
C ILE A 25 36.37 23.66 6.43
N GLU A 26 36.84 24.57 5.59
CA GLU A 26 36.31 25.94 5.44
C GLU A 26 35.26 26.02 4.32
N TRP A 27 35.44 25.23 3.26
CA TRP A 27 34.50 25.13 2.15
C TRP A 27 34.18 23.68 1.84
N ALA A 28 32.91 23.39 1.65
CA ALA A 28 32.42 22.07 1.28
C ALA A 28 31.64 22.12 -0.02
N THR A 29 31.52 20.97 -0.67
CA THR A 29 30.66 20.78 -1.85
C THR A 29 29.21 21.13 -1.52
N ASP A 30 28.53 21.90 -2.36
CA ASP A 30 27.14 22.35 -2.12
C ASP A 30 26.11 21.39 -2.74
N LEU A 31 25.39 20.65 -1.89
CA LEU A 31 24.25 19.80 -2.27
C LEU A 31 22.90 20.52 -2.14
N GLY A 32 22.90 21.81 -1.80
CA GLY A 32 21.70 22.63 -1.66
C GLY A 32 21.02 22.98 -2.99
N TYR A 33 19.89 23.69 -2.90
CA TYR A 33 19.05 24.05 -4.06
C TYR A 33 19.81 24.85 -5.12
N TYR A 34 20.73 25.73 -4.72
CA TYR A 34 21.48 26.56 -5.64
C TYR A 34 22.66 25.80 -6.28
N GLY A 35 23.43 25.05 -5.49
CA GLY A 35 24.51 24.20 -6.00
C GLY A 35 24.02 23.18 -7.04
N THR A 36 22.98 22.42 -6.70
CA THR A 36 22.38 21.40 -7.59
C THR A 36 21.69 21.97 -8.83
N ARG A 37 21.22 23.23 -8.80
CA ARG A 37 20.62 23.88 -9.96
C ARG A 37 21.65 24.49 -10.91
N LEU A 38 22.76 25.00 -10.39
CA LEU A 38 23.85 25.58 -11.18
C LEU A 38 24.67 24.49 -11.88
N TRP A 39 25.00 23.42 -11.14
CA TRP A 39 25.66 22.23 -11.66
C TRP A 39 25.03 21.01 -10.99
N PRO A 40 24.11 20.29 -11.66
CA PRO A 40 23.48 19.11 -11.08
C PRO A 40 24.53 18.08 -10.71
N PHE A 41 24.78 17.95 -9.41
CA PHE A 41 25.65 16.93 -8.85
C PHE A 41 25.05 15.54 -9.09
N GLY A 42 25.93 14.55 -9.24
CA GLY A 42 25.54 13.14 -9.32
C GLY A 42 25.35 12.57 -10.73
N MET A 43 25.84 13.20 -11.80
CA MET A 43 26.19 12.40 -12.97
C MET A 43 27.45 11.61 -12.61
N PRO A 44 27.34 10.29 -12.41
CA PRO A 44 28.52 9.49 -12.22
C PRO A 44 29.41 9.67 -13.44
N VAL A 45 30.63 10.13 -13.22
CA VAL A 45 31.60 10.19 -14.31
C VAL A 45 32.03 8.75 -14.57
N VAL A 46 31.67 8.24 -15.74
CA VAL A 46 32.26 6.98 -16.22
C VAL A 46 33.54 7.39 -16.90
N LEU A 47 34.67 7.03 -16.31
CA LEU A 47 35.98 7.23 -16.93
C LEU A 47 36.07 6.24 -18.10
N MET A 48 35.88 6.73 -19.33
CA MET A 48 35.84 5.96 -20.57
C MET A 48 37.16 5.99 -21.33
N SER A 49 38.08 6.90 -20.99
CA SER A 49 39.41 6.99 -21.62
C SER A 49 40.50 7.36 -20.63
N ASP A 50 41.75 7.02 -20.96
CA ASP A 50 42.94 7.41 -20.18
C ASP A 50 43.07 8.94 -20.06
N GLU A 51 42.56 9.72 -21.03
CA GLU A 51 42.57 11.19 -20.98
C GLU A 51 41.67 11.77 -19.88
N GLU A 52 40.61 11.04 -19.50
CA GLU A 52 39.73 11.41 -18.38
C GLU A 52 40.36 11.11 -17.02
N VAL A 53 41.28 10.12 -16.96
CA VAL A 53 42.07 9.77 -15.77
C VAL A 53 43.22 10.77 -15.57
N ASP A 54 43.82 11.27 -16.65
CA ASP A 54 44.90 12.26 -16.66
C ASP A 54 44.45 13.70 -16.28
N GLY A 55 43.16 13.91 -15.98
CA GLY A 55 42.65 15.21 -15.49
C GLY A 55 42.55 16.29 -16.56
N ARG A 56 42.56 15.95 -17.85
CA ARG A 56 42.48 16.91 -18.97
C ARG A 56 41.06 17.44 -19.22
N ARG A 57 40.05 16.80 -18.63
CA ARG A 57 38.64 17.23 -18.71
C ARG A 57 38.27 18.03 -17.46
N PRO A 58 37.88 19.32 -17.58
CA PRO A 58 37.52 20.12 -16.42
C PRO A 58 36.22 19.63 -15.79
N VAL A 59 36.21 19.51 -14.45
CA VAL A 59 35.01 19.24 -13.64
C VAL A 59 34.71 20.46 -12.79
N HIS A 60 33.51 21.02 -12.91
CA HIS A 60 33.08 22.18 -12.13
C HIS A 60 32.30 21.72 -10.89
N ILE A 61 32.74 22.15 -9.71
CA ILE A 61 32.14 21.82 -8.41
C ILE A 61 31.76 23.12 -7.70
N SER A 62 30.49 23.26 -7.30
CA SER A 62 30.03 24.38 -6.49
C SER A 62 30.43 24.16 -5.03
N LEU A 63 31.11 25.13 -4.44
CA LEU A 63 31.50 25.12 -3.04
C LEU A 63 30.76 26.21 -2.28
N PHE A 64 30.47 25.96 -1.02
CA PHE A 64 29.96 26.97 -0.09
C PHE A 64 30.82 27.00 1.18
N ARG A 65 30.90 28.18 1.79
CA ARG A 65 31.59 28.35 3.07
C ARG A 65 30.76 27.63 4.14
N ALA A 66 31.38 26.73 4.89
CA ALA A 66 30.66 25.82 5.79
C ALA A 66 31.19 25.88 7.23
N GLY A 67 30.30 25.60 8.18
CA GLY A 67 30.67 25.03 9.47
C GLY A 67 30.43 23.51 9.44
N THR A 68 31.24 22.75 10.17
CA THR A 68 31.15 21.27 10.18
C THR A 68 30.52 20.77 11.47
N ILE A 69 29.58 19.85 11.39
CA ILE A 69 29.03 19.12 12.54
C ILE A 69 29.52 17.67 12.41
N ILE A 70 30.19 17.16 13.42
CA ILE A 70 30.62 15.76 13.49
C ILE A 70 29.61 15.01 14.34
N ILE A 71 29.03 13.97 13.77
CA ILE A 71 28.09 13.08 14.43
C ILE A 71 28.76 11.72 14.52
N HIS A 72 28.78 11.15 15.73
CA HIS A 72 29.29 9.82 16.00
C HIS A 72 28.12 8.82 16.08
N ASP A 73 28.41 7.53 15.91
CA ASP A 73 27.43 6.46 16.08
C ASP A 73 26.14 6.65 15.25
N ALA A 74 26.27 6.89 13.93
CA ALA A 74 25.18 6.94 12.95
C ALA A 74 24.53 5.54 12.72
N LEU A 75 24.00 4.98 13.80
CA LEU A 75 23.46 3.63 13.91
C LEU A 75 21.93 3.64 13.75
N ASP A 76 21.37 2.52 13.28
CA ASP A 76 19.95 2.28 13.46
C ASP A 76 19.69 1.66 14.84
N PRO A 77 18.91 2.30 15.74
CA PRO A 77 18.63 1.74 17.08
C PRO A 77 17.86 0.42 17.03
N ARG A 78 17.28 0.02 15.88
CA ARG A 78 16.58 -1.26 15.72
C ARG A 78 17.52 -2.43 15.41
N THR A 79 18.73 -2.14 14.91
CA THR A 79 19.70 -3.16 14.46
C THR A 79 21.07 -3.00 15.13
N LEU A 80 21.32 -1.85 15.77
CA LEU A 80 22.62 -1.41 16.29
C LEU A 80 23.75 -1.55 15.27
N SER A 81 23.40 -1.36 14.00
CA SER A 81 24.29 -1.46 12.86
C SER A 81 24.07 -0.24 11.96
N PRO A 82 25.10 0.20 11.19
CA PRO A 82 24.90 1.22 10.17
C PRO A 82 23.82 0.76 9.15
N PRO A 83 22.85 1.61 8.79
CA PRO A 83 21.74 1.25 7.88
C PRO A 83 22.16 0.65 6.53
N LEU A 84 23.39 0.95 6.08
CA LEU A 84 23.98 0.43 4.84
C LEU A 84 24.10 -1.11 4.85
N VAL A 85 24.37 -1.70 6.02
CA VAL A 85 24.58 -3.16 6.19
C VAL A 85 23.26 -3.93 6.16
N SER A 86 22.14 -3.30 6.56
CA SER A 86 20.85 -4.01 6.70
C SER A 86 19.92 -3.93 5.49
N ALA A 87 20.07 -2.95 4.60
CA ALA A 87 19.05 -2.68 3.57
C ALA A 87 19.57 -2.24 2.19
N MET A 88 20.89 -2.24 1.95
CA MET A 88 21.49 -1.83 0.68
C MET A 88 20.97 -0.49 0.12
N ARG A 89 20.68 0.49 0.99
CA ARG A 89 20.28 1.86 0.60
C ARG A 89 21.11 2.90 1.37
N PRO A 90 21.48 4.04 0.75
CA PRO A 90 22.26 5.08 1.42
C PRO A 90 21.44 5.73 2.55
N MET A 91 22.15 6.10 3.62
CA MET A 91 21.65 6.97 4.68
C MET A 91 21.32 8.36 4.12
N ASP A 92 20.28 9.01 4.64
CA ASP A 92 19.88 10.36 4.26
C ASP A 92 19.91 11.27 5.51
N PHE A 93 20.70 12.35 5.44
CA PHE A 93 20.70 13.41 6.43
C PHE A 93 19.97 14.62 5.84
N ARG A 94 18.87 15.00 6.48
CA ARG A 94 18.14 16.22 6.11
C ARG A 94 18.45 17.32 7.09
N VAL A 95 18.83 18.47 6.55
CA VAL A 95 19.11 19.67 7.33
C VAL A 95 17.95 20.64 7.13
N TYR A 96 17.45 21.22 8.21
CA TYR A 96 16.41 22.24 8.19
C TYR A 96 16.88 23.47 8.94
N VAL A 97 16.47 24.67 8.51
CA VAL A 97 16.68 25.89 9.29
C VAL A 97 15.75 25.86 10.51
N THR A 98 16.32 25.97 11.71
CA THR A 98 15.57 25.90 12.97
C THR A 98 14.44 26.93 12.98
N GLY A 99 13.22 26.49 13.31
CA GLY A 99 12.02 27.33 13.38
C GLY A 99 11.37 27.70 12.05
N ARG A 100 12.03 27.48 10.91
CA ARG A 100 11.43 27.70 9.57
C ARG A 100 10.95 26.42 8.89
N GLY A 101 11.52 25.27 9.24
CA GLY A 101 11.14 23.97 8.67
C GLY A 101 11.47 23.82 7.18
N THR A 102 12.26 24.72 6.62
CA THR A 102 12.75 24.70 5.23
C THR A 102 14.19 24.23 5.21
N ALA A 103 14.60 23.49 4.17
CA ALA A 103 16.01 23.17 3.97
C ALA A 103 16.83 24.46 3.80
N PRO A 104 18.07 24.52 4.32
CA PRO A 104 18.96 25.64 4.05
C PRO A 104 19.30 25.71 2.55
N PRO A 105 19.62 26.91 2.05
CA PRO A 105 19.95 27.11 0.64
C PRO A 105 21.21 26.34 0.20
N HIS A 106 22.12 26.11 1.14
CA HIS A 106 23.36 25.36 0.98
C HIS A 106 23.49 24.37 2.12
N TYR A 107 23.88 23.14 1.83
CA TYR A 107 24.29 22.15 2.83
C TYR A 107 24.96 20.99 2.12
N SER A 108 25.68 20.17 2.86
CA SER A 108 26.18 18.89 2.37
C SER A 108 26.45 17.96 3.54
N TYR A 109 26.66 16.70 3.26
CA TYR A 109 27.11 15.74 4.25
C TYR A 109 28.03 14.72 3.61
N TYR A 110 28.98 14.24 4.38
CA TYR A 110 29.83 13.11 4.05
C TYR A 110 29.69 12.11 5.18
N ILE A 111 29.34 10.88 4.85
CA ILE A 111 29.33 9.81 5.84
C ILE A 111 30.61 9.04 5.61
N ALA A 112 31.40 8.87 6.68
CA ALA A 112 32.40 7.82 6.70
C ALA A 112 31.61 6.51 6.71
N ALA A 113 31.18 6.04 5.54
CA ALA A 113 30.47 4.78 5.38
C ALA A 113 31.43 3.76 4.76
N PRO A 114 31.29 2.47 5.09
CA PRO A 114 32.02 1.43 4.38
C PRO A 114 31.61 1.45 2.91
N LEU A 115 32.50 0.93 2.07
CA LEU A 115 32.46 0.99 0.61
C LEU A 115 31.13 0.46 0.01
N PRO A 116 30.79 0.70 -1.28
CA PRO A 116 29.56 0.19 -1.89
C PRO A 116 29.35 -1.32 -1.64
N PRO A 117 28.11 -1.85 -1.53
CA PRO A 117 27.87 -3.27 -1.20
C PRO A 117 28.62 -4.31 -2.06
N PRO A 118 28.77 -4.15 -3.40
CA PRO A 118 29.59 -5.05 -4.21
C PRO A 118 31.08 -4.96 -3.87
N LEU A 119 31.53 -3.78 -3.42
CA LEU A 119 32.89 -3.54 -2.98
C LEU A 119 33.11 -4.06 -1.56
N ILE A 120 32.14 -3.92 -0.64
CA ILE A 120 32.16 -4.60 0.67
C ILE A 120 32.21 -6.11 0.49
N GLU A 121 31.35 -6.69 -0.35
CA GLU A 121 31.36 -8.13 -0.61
C GLU A 121 32.69 -8.58 -1.22
N ARG A 122 33.25 -7.82 -2.17
CA ARG A 122 34.58 -8.07 -2.72
C ARG A 122 35.68 -7.92 -1.69
N LEU A 123 35.60 -6.95 -0.76
CA LEU A 123 36.62 -6.74 0.27
C LEU A 123 36.55 -7.80 1.38
N ILE A 124 35.34 -8.19 1.78
CA ILE A 124 35.08 -9.32 2.68
C ILE A 124 35.63 -10.61 2.07
N ARG A 125 35.39 -10.84 0.77
CA ARG A 125 36.03 -11.95 0.03
C ARG A 125 37.55 -11.76 0.09
N LEU A 126 38.09 -10.63 -0.34
CA LEU A 126 39.54 -10.37 -0.35
C LEU A 126 40.22 -10.32 1.04
N GLY A 127 39.51 -10.56 2.14
CA GLY A 127 40.07 -10.55 3.51
C GLY A 127 40.48 -9.15 3.99
N ILE A 128 39.99 -8.09 3.34
CA ILE A 128 40.36 -6.70 3.64
C ILE A 128 39.30 -6.08 4.57
N GLY A 129 39.64 -6.04 5.87
CA GLY A 129 39.14 -5.08 6.84
C GLY A 129 37.70 -5.28 7.35
N ASP A 130 37.44 -4.66 8.50
CA ASP A 130 36.15 -4.65 9.18
C ASP A 130 35.15 -3.73 8.46
N PRO A 131 34.06 -4.24 7.85
CA PRO A 131 33.05 -3.40 7.21
C PRO A 131 32.26 -2.53 8.21
N THR A 132 32.52 -2.63 9.53
CA THR A 132 31.87 -1.78 10.53
C THR A 132 32.51 -0.40 10.72
N LEU A 133 33.54 -0.05 9.96
CA LEU A 133 34.30 1.21 10.09
C LEU A 133 33.54 2.52 9.74
N GLY A 134 32.21 2.50 9.66
CA GLY A 134 31.42 3.69 9.35
C GLY A 134 30.38 4.07 10.39
N TYR A 135 30.83 4.75 11.45
CA TYR A 135 29.96 5.30 12.49
C TYR A 135 29.81 6.81 12.40
N ASP A 136 30.71 7.51 11.70
CA ASP A 136 30.80 8.95 11.78
C ASP A 136 30.24 9.64 10.53
N ALA A 137 29.49 10.72 10.74
CA ALA A 137 28.98 11.58 9.69
C ALA A 137 29.45 13.02 9.90
N LEU A 138 30.00 13.60 8.85
CA LEU A 138 30.36 15.01 8.72
C LEU A 138 29.22 15.73 8.02
N ILE A 139 28.62 16.73 8.66
CA ILE A 139 27.53 17.51 8.07
C ILE A 139 28.00 18.95 7.93
N PHE A 140 27.99 19.44 6.70
CA PHE A 140 28.39 20.78 6.33
C PHE A 140 27.15 21.67 6.25
N VAL A 141 27.14 22.73 7.05
CA VAL A 141 25.98 23.61 7.21
C VAL A 141 26.39 25.07 7.00
N PRO A 142 25.47 25.95 6.58
CA PRO A 142 25.77 27.36 6.44
C PRO A 142 26.24 27.95 7.77
N PRO A 143 27.30 28.78 7.76
CA PRO A 143 27.84 29.35 8.98
C PRO A 143 26.81 30.26 9.64
N ASP A 144 26.82 30.23 10.96
CA ASP A 144 26.01 31.10 11.82
C ASP A 144 24.49 30.98 11.69
N ILE A 145 23.99 29.97 10.97
CA ILE A 145 22.56 29.66 10.86
C ILE A 145 22.26 28.47 11.76
N PRO A 146 21.33 28.59 12.73
CA PRO A 146 20.91 27.45 13.53
C PRO A 146 20.13 26.47 12.65
N VAL A 147 20.55 25.21 12.69
CA VAL A 147 19.98 24.13 11.90
C VAL A 147 19.55 22.95 12.75
N ASP A 148 18.49 22.29 12.31
CA ASP A 148 18.03 21.01 12.82
C ASP A 148 18.51 19.92 11.85
N VAL A 149 19.23 18.93 12.38
CA VAL A 149 19.72 17.78 11.63
C VAL A 149 18.81 16.59 11.91
N VAL A 150 18.26 16.01 10.86
CA VAL A 150 17.37 14.85 10.91
C VAL A 150 18.04 13.68 10.20
N PHE A 151 18.36 12.65 10.97
CA PHE A 151 18.94 11.40 10.48
C PHE A 151 17.83 10.42 10.09
N LEU A 152 17.79 9.99 8.83
CA LEU A 152 16.77 9.08 8.28
C LEU A 152 17.37 7.75 7.84
N GLY A 153 16.61 6.67 8.06
CA GLY A 153 16.94 5.33 7.57
C GLY A 153 16.34 5.02 6.20
N SER A 154 16.63 3.82 5.67
CA SER A 154 16.08 3.30 4.42
C SER A 154 14.53 3.28 4.43
N GLY A 155 13.90 4.07 3.54
CA GLY A 155 12.44 4.19 3.41
C GLY A 155 11.77 5.32 4.22
N GLY A 156 12.54 6.35 4.59
CA GLY A 156 12.29 7.24 5.74
C GLY A 156 11.14 8.26 5.68
N GLU A 157 10.04 7.95 6.37
CA GLU A 157 9.18 8.97 7.02
C GLU A 157 9.49 9.19 8.51
N ILE A 158 10.14 8.22 9.17
CA ILE A 158 10.38 8.24 10.63
C ILE A 158 11.89 8.41 10.88
N PRO A 159 12.32 9.49 11.57
CA PRO A 159 13.72 9.72 11.86
C PRO A 159 14.31 8.63 12.76
N LEU A 160 15.58 8.29 12.48
CA LEU A 160 16.43 7.50 13.36
C LEU A 160 16.97 8.39 14.49
N GLY A 161 17.35 9.64 14.18
CA GLY A 161 17.90 10.62 15.11
C GLY A 161 17.48 12.05 14.74
N ILE A 162 17.36 12.94 15.74
CA ILE A 162 17.12 14.37 15.53
C ILE A 162 18.07 15.15 16.45
N LEU A 163 18.75 16.16 15.91
CA LEU A 163 19.47 17.18 16.68
C LEU A 163 18.88 18.55 16.33
N ARG A 164 18.52 19.37 17.33
CA ARG A 164 17.88 20.67 17.11
C ARG A 164 18.77 21.84 17.48
N GLY A 165 18.66 22.93 16.74
CA GLY A 165 19.24 24.23 17.07
C GLY A 165 20.77 24.27 17.09
N ILE A 166 21.44 23.44 16.27
CA ILE A 166 22.91 23.45 16.20
C ILE A 166 23.36 24.63 15.36
N LYS A 167 24.28 25.44 15.89
CA LYS A 167 24.92 26.56 15.18
C LYS A 167 26.43 26.34 15.17
N VAL A 168 27.06 26.51 14.02
CA VAL A 168 28.51 26.40 13.83
C VAL A 168 29.03 27.60 13.05
N GLU A 169 30.17 28.14 13.46
CA GLU A 169 30.85 29.23 12.75
C GLU A 169 31.62 28.71 11.52
N ALA A 170 31.91 29.59 10.56
CA ALA A 170 32.65 29.22 9.36
C ALA A 170 34.05 28.67 9.67
N GLY A 171 34.41 27.53 9.08
CA GLY A 171 35.73 26.91 9.25
C GLY A 171 36.00 26.35 10.66
N LYS A 172 34.98 26.32 11.53
CA LYS A 172 35.01 25.57 12.79
C LYS A 172 34.21 24.29 12.64
N TYR A 173 34.56 23.29 13.44
CA TYR A 173 33.73 22.11 13.60
C TYR A 173 33.16 22.02 15.01
N LEU A 174 31.98 21.42 15.12
CA LEU A 174 31.36 21.04 16.37
C LEU A 174 31.34 19.52 16.45
N ASP A 175 32.07 18.97 17.41
CA ASP A 175 31.99 17.57 17.78
C ASP A 175 30.75 17.33 18.66
N VAL A 176 29.94 16.33 18.31
CA VAL A 176 28.79 15.88 19.07
C VAL A 176 29.10 14.54 19.74
N PRO A 177 29.78 14.53 20.90
CA PRO A 177 30.11 13.29 21.59
C PRO A 177 28.85 12.60 22.08
N LEU A 178 28.90 11.26 22.17
CA LEU A 178 27.81 10.43 22.68
C LEU A 178 26.47 10.75 22.02
N THR A 179 26.43 10.77 20.69
CA THR A 179 25.27 11.23 19.93
C THR A 179 23.98 10.48 20.29
N ALA A 180 24.06 9.18 20.62
CA ALA A 180 22.93 8.39 21.10
C ALA A 180 22.21 9.01 22.31
N PHE A 181 22.92 9.71 23.21
CA PHE A 181 22.29 10.43 24.33
C PHE A 181 21.45 11.61 23.88
N LYS A 182 21.95 12.39 22.91
CA LYS A 182 21.19 13.51 22.36
C LYS A 182 19.96 13.00 21.62
N TYR A 183 20.10 11.96 20.80
CA TYR A 183 18.96 11.34 20.12
C TYR A 183 17.91 10.81 21.08
N ALA A 184 18.31 10.02 22.08
CA ALA A 184 17.39 9.49 23.08
C ALA A 184 16.66 10.62 23.84
N GLY A 185 17.40 11.64 24.30
CA GLY A 185 16.83 12.78 25.00
C GLY A 185 15.82 13.58 24.15
N GLU A 186 16.16 13.84 22.89
CA GLU A 186 15.28 14.53 21.94
C GLU A 186 14.00 13.73 21.67
N PHE A 187 14.11 12.41 21.47
CA PHE A 187 12.93 11.57 21.32
C PHE A 187 12.11 11.48 22.60
N ILE A 188 12.72 11.41 23.78
CA ILE A 188 11.98 11.45 25.07
C ILE A 188 11.21 12.77 25.18
N SER A 189 11.84 13.91 24.86
CA SER A 189 11.17 15.22 24.88
C SER A 189 10.00 15.29 23.90
N LEU A 190 10.22 14.90 22.64
CA LEU A 190 9.20 14.94 21.58
C LEU A 190 8.06 13.95 21.83
N ALA A 191 8.40 12.70 22.18
CA ALA A 191 7.44 11.67 22.47
C ALA A 191 6.67 11.98 23.77
N GLY A 192 7.36 12.47 24.80
CA GLY A 192 6.78 12.87 26.08
C GLY A 192 5.77 13.99 25.91
N GLY A 193 6.12 15.06 25.19
CA GLY A 193 5.20 16.17 24.92
C GLY A 193 3.96 15.77 24.11
N ARG A 194 4.08 14.79 23.20
CA ARG A 194 2.92 14.22 22.48
C ARG A 194 2.10 13.29 23.37
N LEU A 195 2.76 12.41 24.09
CA LEU A 195 2.14 11.42 24.96
C LEU A 195 1.39 12.10 26.11
N GLU A 196 1.91 13.19 26.66
CA GLU A 196 1.25 13.98 27.69
C GLU A 196 -0.06 14.61 27.19
N LYS A 197 -0.09 15.08 25.94
CA LYS A 197 -1.34 15.57 25.33
C LYS A 197 -2.33 14.44 25.08
N LEU A 198 -1.84 13.26 24.69
CA LEU A 198 -2.69 12.11 24.35
C LEU A 198 -3.18 11.31 25.56
N ARG A 199 -2.40 11.24 26.66
CA ARG A 199 -2.71 10.40 27.84
C ARG A 199 -3.92 10.88 28.62
N HIS A 200 -4.19 12.18 28.57
CA HIS A 200 -5.33 12.79 29.27
C HIS A 200 -6.63 12.63 28.47
N GLU A 201 -6.57 12.18 27.22
CA GLU A 201 -7.76 11.90 26.41
C GLU A 201 -8.29 10.49 26.68
N VAL A 202 -9.48 10.43 27.27
CA VAL A 202 -10.13 9.23 27.82
C VAL A 202 -10.25 8.08 26.80
N ALA A 203 -10.46 8.39 25.51
CA ALA A 203 -10.58 7.35 24.45
C ALA A 203 -9.26 6.90 23.81
N VAL A 204 -8.17 7.66 23.98
CA VAL A 204 -6.87 7.32 23.36
C VAL A 204 -5.92 6.75 24.42
N GLY A 205 -6.07 7.16 25.68
CA GLY A 205 -5.21 6.75 26.80
C GLY A 205 -5.09 5.24 26.97
N GLN A 206 -6.19 4.49 26.81
CA GLN A 206 -6.15 3.01 26.93
C GLN A 206 -5.41 2.33 25.76
N ALA A 207 -5.59 2.83 24.52
CA ALA A 207 -4.85 2.32 23.36
C ALA A 207 -3.35 2.65 23.44
N LEU A 208 -2.97 3.68 24.20
CA LEU A 208 -1.60 4.10 24.42
C LEU A 208 -0.93 3.46 25.64
N ILE A 209 -1.60 2.59 26.41
CA ILE A 209 -0.98 1.88 27.55
C ILE A 209 0.37 1.22 27.17
N PRO A 210 0.49 0.51 26.04
CA PRO A 210 1.78 -0.05 25.61
C PRO A 210 2.84 1.04 25.35
N ALA A 211 2.44 2.17 24.75
CA ALA A 211 3.32 3.31 24.49
C ALA A 211 3.74 4.02 25.79
N ILE A 212 2.86 4.11 26.80
CA ILE A 212 3.19 4.64 28.12
C ILE A 212 4.21 3.74 28.81
N ASN A 213 4.04 2.42 28.75
CA ASN A 213 5.00 1.48 29.31
C ASN A 213 6.35 1.56 28.59
N ASP A 214 6.34 1.58 27.26
CA ASP A 214 7.57 1.74 26.46
C ASP A 214 8.25 3.11 26.75
N TYR A 215 7.48 4.19 26.98
CA TYR A 215 8.01 5.50 27.39
C TYR A 215 8.68 5.45 28.77
N ASN A 216 8.04 4.80 29.75
CA ASN A 216 8.62 4.61 31.09
C ASN A 216 9.91 3.78 31.03
N ILE A 217 9.97 2.76 30.16
CA ILE A 217 11.19 2.01 29.90
C ILE A 217 12.27 2.92 29.32
N ALA A 218 11.92 3.78 28.34
CA ALA A 218 12.86 4.71 27.72
C ALA A 218 13.48 5.68 28.74
N VAL A 219 12.65 6.32 29.57
CA VAL A 219 13.08 7.26 30.61
C VAL A 219 13.93 6.55 31.66
N LYS A 220 13.46 5.41 32.19
CA LYS A 220 14.21 4.65 33.20
C LYS A 220 15.56 4.16 32.68
N SER A 221 15.64 3.78 31.41
CA SER A 221 16.91 3.41 30.76
C SER A 221 17.81 4.63 30.54
N TYR A 222 17.24 5.79 30.21
CA TYR A 222 18.00 7.05 30.09
C TYR A 222 18.64 7.43 31.43
N ASP A 223 17.87 7.41 32.53
CA ASP A 223 18.36 7.74 33.87
C ASP A 223 19.45 6.77 34.35
N LYS A 224 19.28 5.47 34.05
CA LYS A 224 20.31 4.46 34.32
C LYS A 224 21.59 4.72 33.54
N ALA A 225 21.48 5.12 32.27
CA ALA A 225 22.63 5.46 31.43
C ALA A 225 23.33 6.71 31.96
N LEU A 226 22.58 7.75 32.35
CA LEU A 226 23.12 8.97 32.98
C LEU A 226 23.87 8.66 34.28
N LYS A 227 23.28 7.84 35.15
CA LYS A 227 23.94 7.42 36.40
C LYS A 227 25.22 6.63 36.12
N ALA A 228 25.18 5.68 35.18
CA ALA A 228 26.36 4.92 34.78
C ALA A 228 27.45 5.81 34.17
N LEU A 229 27.08 6.86 33.43
CA LEU A 229 28.00 7.83 32.84
C LEU A 229 28.68 8.66 33.93
N HIS A 230 27.91 9.13 34.92
CA HIS A 230 28.44 9.82 36.09
C HIS A 230 29.37 8.92 36.93
N ASP A 231 29.06 7.63 37.04
CA ASP A 231 29.90 6.64 37.73
C ASP A 231 31.10 6.15 36.89
N HIS A 232 31.32 6.70 35.68
CA HIS A 232 32.36 6.26 34.72
C HIS A 232 32.28 4.77 34.32
N ARG A 233 31.09 4.15 34.39
CA ARG A 233 30.84 2.74 34.05
C ARG A 233 30.34 2.59 32.61
N TYR A 234 31.21 2.86 31.64
CA TYR A 234 30.87 2.89 30.21
C TYR A 234 30.24 1.61 29.67
N SER A 235 30.62 0.42 30.16
CA SER A 235 30.01 -0.86 29.76
C SER A 235 28.51 -0.94 30.05
N TRP A 236 28.00 -0.13 30.98
CA TRP A 236 26.57 -0.02 31.29
C TRP A 236 25.90 1.20 30.63
N VAL A 237 26.67 2.15 30.12
CA VAL A 237 26.17 3.36 29.46
C VAL A 237 25.54 3.02 28.11
N TYR A 238 26.33 2.44 27.20
CA TYR A 238 25.91 2.16 25.82
C TYR A 238 24.65 1.28 25.71
N PRO A 239 24.53 0.14 26.44
CA PRO A 239 23.34 -0.70 26.33
C PRO A 239 22.07 -0.02 26.82
N ASN A 240 22.17 0.77 27.89
CA ASN A 240 21.03 1.49 28.43
C ASN A 240 20.63 2.68 27.52
N ILE A 241 21.59 3.37 26.90
CA ILE A 241 21.25 4.47 25.99
C ILE A 241 20.68 3.98 24.66
N TYR A 242 21.20 2.90 24.09
CA TYR A 242 20.61 2.28 22.89
C TYR A 242 19.19 1.78 23.15
N LYS A 243 18.97 1.14 24.31
CA LYS A 243 17.64 0.75 24.75
C LYS A 243 16.72 1.97 24.90
N SER A 244 17.19 3.03 25.56
CA SER A 244 16.42 4.27 25.73
C SER A 244 16.04 4.88 24.38
N TRP A 245 17.00 5.01 23.47
CA TRP A 245 16.82 5.55 22.13
C TRP A 245 15.78 4.77 21.33
N PHE A 246 15.88 3.43 21.30
CA PHE A 246 14.91 2.58 20.62
C PHE A 246 13.50 2.76 21.16
N TYR A 247 13.31 2.66 22.48
CA TYR A 247 11.99 2.77 23.08
C TYR A 247 11.42 4.19 22.93
N ALA A 248 12.22 5.24 23.10
CA ALA A 248 11.79 6.62 22.90
C ALA A 248 11.33 6.86 21.45
N ARG A 249 12.10 6.37 20.47
CA ARG A 249 11.74 6.41 19.05
C ARG A 249 10.47 5.61 18.77
N LYS A 250 10.31 4.42 19.36
CA LYS A 250 9.10 3.58 19.21
C LYS A 250 7.85 4.30 19.73
N VAL A 251 7.95 5.03 20.85
CA VAL A 251 6.86 5.85 21.37
C VAL A 251 6.58 7.03 20.44
N TYR A 252 7.61 7.68 19.91
CA TYR A 252 7.46 8.73 18.91
C TYR A 252 6.72 8.23 17.66
N GLU A 253 7.11 7.07 17.13
CA GLU A 253 6.46 6.41 15.99
C GLU A 253 5.00 6.09 16.30
N THR A 254 4.73 5.49 17.46
CA THR A 254 3.38 5.10 17.88
C THR A 254 2.49 6.33 18.05
N THR A 255 2.95 7.36 18.76
CA THR A 255 2.19 8.60 18.96
C THR A 255 1.96 9.36 17.64
N ARG A 256 2.94 9.38 16.72
CA ARG A 256 2.76 9.94 15.37
C ARG A 256 1.70 9.16 14.59
N ALA A 257 1.80 7.83 14.56
CA ALA A 257 0.85 6.98 13.85
C ALA A 257 -0.57 7.17 14.39
N THR A 258 -0.73 7.21 15.72
CA THR A 258 -2.01 7.54 16.34
C THR A 258 -2.53 8.90 15.88
N LEU A 259 -1.71 9.97 15.90
CA LEU A 259 -2.10 11.30 15.42
C LEU A 259 -2.56 11.30 13.96
N VAL A 260 -1.85 10.58 13.09
CA VAL A 260 -2.20 10.43 11.67
C VAL A 260 -3.53 9.68 11.50
N ASP A 261 -3.73 8.59 12.26
CA ASP A 261 -5.00 7.85 12.26
C ASP A 261 -6.18 8.73 12.68
N ILE A 262 -5.98 9.61 13.67
CA ILE A 262 -7.00 10.60 14.08
C ILE A 262 -7.38 11.51 12.91
N ILE A 263 -6.38 12.02 12.18
CA ILE A 263 -6.61 12.94 11.07
C ILE A 263 -7.37 12.23 9.95
N TYR A 264 -7.01 10.99 9.62
CA TYR A 264 -7.73 10.23 8.60
C TYR A 264 -9.15 9.86 9.02
N SER A 265 -9.38 9.46 10.27
CA SER A 265 -10.72 9.20 10.78
C SER A 265 -11.58 10.46 10.78
N ALA A 266 -11.00 11.62 11.15
CA ALA A 266 -11.64 12.92 11.09
C ALA A 266 -12.18 13.21 9.69
N VAL A 267 -11.31 13.12 8.67
CA VAL A 267 -11.67 13.40 7.28
C VAL A 267 -12.81 12.48 6.83
N PHE A 268 -12.75 11.20 7.17
CA PHE A 268 -13.81 10.24 6.83
C PHE A 268 -15.16 10.61 7.47
N PHE A 269 -15.20 10.91 8.78
CA PHE A 269 -16.45 11.23 9.46
C PHE A 269 -17.03 12.58 9.02
N PHE A 270 -16.19 13.60 8.81
CA PHE A 270 -16.66 14.87 8.26
C PHE A 270 -17.13 14.76 6.81
N LEU A 271 -16.53 13.87 6.01
CA LEU A 271 -17.05 13.53 4.68
C LEU A 271 -18.40 12.82 4.79
N LEU A 272 -18.56 11.85 5.70
CA LEU A 272 -19.82 11.12 5.93
C LEU A 272 -20.96 12.04 6.41
N LEU A 273 -20.63 13.11 7.16
CA LEU A 273 -21.59 14.12 7.58
C LEU A 273 -22.22 14.89 6.41
N VAL A 274 -21.56 14.96 5.24
CA VAL A 274 -22.09 15.65 4.04
C VAL A 274 -23.37 14.96 3.52
N PRO A 275 -23.35 13.67 3.10
CA PRO A 275 -24.56 12.99 2.68
C PRO A 275 -25.55 12.83 3.83
N PHE A 276 -25.08 12.67 5.08
CA PHE A 276 -25.96 12.65 6.25
C PHE A 276 -26.78 13.94 6.37
N ALA A 277 -26.17 15.11 6.28
CA ALA A 277 -26.86 16.39 6.38
C ALA A 277 -27.86 16.60 5.24
N ILE A 278 -27.50 16.23 4.00
CA ILE A 278 -28.39 16.30 2.83
C ILE A 278 -29.60 15.38 3.01
N ILE A 279 -29.39 14.17 3.50
CA ILE A 279 -30.45 13.17 3.70
C ILE A 279 -31.35 13.55 4.88
N LEU A 280 -30.76 14.00 6.01
CA LEU A 280 -31.50 14.37 7.21
C LEU A 280 -32.37 15.60 6.96
N GLU A 281 -31.84 16.61 6.26
CA GLU A 281 -32.63 17.76 5.80
C GLU A 281 -33.84 17.28 5.01
N ARG A 282 -33.63 16.36 4.05
CA ARG A 282 -34.68 15.89 3.15
C ARG A 282 -35.72 15.01 3.84
N LEU A 283 -35.33 14.30 4.89
CA LEU A 283 -36.20 13.42 5.67
C LEU A 283 -37.06 14.21 6.69
N VAL A 284 -36.48 15.25 7.32
CA VAL A 284 -37.10 15.96 8.46
C VAL A 284 -37.70 17.31 8.04
N ILE A 285 -36.96 18.15 7.29
CA ILE A 285 -37.33 19.54 6.99
C ILE A 285 -38.03 19.64 5.63
N HIS A 286 -37.41 19.10 4.58
CA HIS A 286 -37.92 19.10 3.20
C HIS A 286 -38.18 20.50 2.62
N GLU A 287 -37.18 21.37 2.65
CA GLU A 287 -37.28 22.72 2.09
C GLU A 287 -37.05 22.68 0.55
N PRO A 288 -38.02 23.10 -0.28
CA PRO A 288 -37.86 23.06 -1.74
C PRO A 288 -37.09 24.27 -2.29
N SER A 289 -36.91 25.34 -1.51
CA SER A 289 -36.28 26.59 -1.94
C SER A 289 -34.75 26.56 -1.79
N ILE A 290 -34.06 27.61 -2.27
CA ILE A 290 -32.60 27.77 -2.09
C ILE A 290 -32.20 27.81 -0.60
N LYS A 291 -33.14 28.16 0.30
CA LYS A 291 -32.95 28.12 1.76
C LYS A 291 -32.61 26.72 2.26
N ARG A 292 -32.85 25.67 1.47
CA ARG A 292 -32.39 24.31 1.71
C ARG A 292 -30.89 24.24 2.04
N ILE A 293 -30.07 25.03 1.35
CA ILE A 293 -28.61 25.04 1.58
C ILE A 293 -28.29 25.51 3.00
N ILE A 294 -29.06 26.46 3.54
CA ILE A 294 -28.91 26.96 4.92
C ILE A 294 -29.21 25.83 5.90
N TYR A 295 -30.30 25.08 5.71
CA TYR A 295 -30.64 23.96 6.58
C TYR A 295 -29.62 22.81 6.51
N ILE A 296 -29.12 22.46 5.32
CA ILE A 296 -28.05 21.46 5.17
C ILE A 296 -26.79 21.92 5.90
N SER A 297 -26.40 23.18 5.71
CA SER A 297 -25.22 23.77 6.36
C SER A 297 -25.38 23.80 7.88
N LEU A 298 -26.56 24.14 8.38
CA LEU A 298 -26.87 24.15 9.82
C LEU A 298 -26.79 22.75 10.42
N ILE A 299 -27.40 21.75 9.79
CA ILE A 299 -27.32 20.35 10.23
C ILE A 299 -25.88 19.86 10.23
N TYR A 300 -25.12 20.19 9.18
CA TYR A 300 -23.69 19.84 9.08
C TYR A 300 -22.89 20.48 10.22
N ILE A 301 -23.03 21.79 10.45
CA ILE A 301 -22.31 22.51 11.51
C ILE A 301 -22.66 21.95 12.89
N LEU A 302 -23.94 21.72 13.19
CA LEU A 302 -24.37 21.16 14.48
C LEU A 302 -23.82 19.75 14.70
N SER A 303 -23.88 18.91 13.67
CA SER A 303 -23.35 17.53 13.75
C SER A 303 -21.83 17.51 13.83
N ALA A 304 -21.15 18.39 13.09
CA ALA A 304 -19.70 18.54 13.11
C ALA A 304 -19.21 19.09 14.46
N ALA A 305 -19.90 20.07 15.04
CA ALA A 305 -19.61 20.59 16.37
C ALA A 305 -19.82 19.50 17.43
N PHE A 306 -20.88 18.71 17.31
CA PHE A 306 -21.13 17.59 18.22
C PHE A 306 -19.99 16.55 18.14
N ILE A 307 -19.61 16.11 16.93
CA ILE A 307 -18.49 15.17 16.74
C ILE A 307 -17.17 15.81 17.22
N TYR A 308 -16.91 17.09 16.98
CA TYR A 308 -15.72 17.78 17.48
C TYR A 308 -15.63 17.77 19.02
N VAL A 309 -16.76 17.96 19.70
CA VAL A 309 -16.82 17.91 21.16
C VAL A 309 -16.69 16.47 21.65
N MET A 310 -17.34 15.50 21.02
CA MET A 310 -17.42 14.12 21.52
C MET A 310 -16.26 13.23 21.07
N HIS A 311 -15.62 13.52 19.94
CA HIS A 311 -14.51 12.73 19.40
C HIS A 311 -13.18 13.20 20.03
N PRO A 312 -12.52 12.38 20.86
CA PRO A 312 -11.40 12.85 21.68
C PRO A 312 -10.16 13.25 20.86
N GLY A 313 -9.90 12.54 19.78
CA GLY A 313 -8.79 12.88 18.89
C GLY A 313 -8.93 14.22 18.15
N LEU A 314 -10.14 14.69 17.86
CA LEU A 314 -10.36 15.86 16.99
C LEU A 314 -9.91 17.18 17.61
N ARG A 315 -9.90 17.26 18.94
CA ARG A 315 -9.42 18.43 19.68
C ARG A 315 -7.91 18.59 19.62
N LEU A 316 -7.18 17.49 19.38
CA LEU A 316 -5.72 17.44 19.39
C LEU A 316 -5.10 17.76 18.02
N ALA A 317 -5.82 17.51 16.94
CA ALA A 317 -5.36 17.82 15.60
C ALA A 317 -5.44 19.34 15.35
N ALA A 318 -4.29 19.98 15.16
CA ALA A 318 -4.17 21.44 15.03
C ALA A 318 -5.02 22.04 13.90
N ASN A 319 -5.34 21.24 12.88
CA ASN A 319 -6.03 21.68 11.66
C ASN A 319 -7.48 21.14 11.54
N THR A 320 -8.09 20.61 12.60
CA THR A 320 -9.46 20.05 12.52
C THR A 320 -10.48 21.08 12.05
N SER A 321 -10.34 22.33 12.47
CA SER A 321 -11.18 23.44 12.02
C SER A 321 -11.10 23.65 10.51
N MET A 322 -9.92 23.48 9.91
CA MET A 322 -9.73 23.58 8.45
C MET A 322 -10.45 22.45 7.72
N ILE A 323 -10.50 21.24 8.29
CA ILE A 323 -11.25 20.11 7.71
C ILE A 323 -12.75 20.44 7.69
N ILE A 324 -13.29 20.94 8.80
CA ILE A 324 -14.71 21.35 8.91
C ILE A 324 -15.02 22.46 7.90
N LEU A 325 -14.18 23.49 7.83
CA LEU A 325 -14.35 24.60 6.88
C LEU A 325 -14.24 24.14 5.42
N GLY A 326 -13.33 23.22 5.11
CA GLY A 326 -13.17 22.66 3.77
C GLY A 326 -14.41 21.91 3.29
N PHE A 327 -14.99 21.07 4.14
CA PHE A 327 -16.23 20.36 3.82
C PHE A 327 -17.47 21.27 3.81
N LEU A 328 -17.50 22.30 4.65
CA LEU A 328 -18.54 23.33 4.59
C LEU A 328 -18.48 24.09 3.25
N ALA A 329 -17.29 24.52 2.83
CA ALA A 329 -17.08 25.12 1.51
C ALA A 329 -17.49 24.16 0.39
N PHE A 330 -17.15 22.87 0.51
CA PHE A 330 -17.59 21.85 -0.43
C PHE A 330 -19.13 21.76 -0.53
N ILE A 331 -19.85 21.73 0.60
CA ILE A 331 -21.34 21.75 0.61
C ILE A 331 -21.90 22.98 -0.08
N LEU A 332 -21.31 24.16 0.16
CA LEU A 332 -21.76 25.42 -0.43
C LEU A 332 -21.51 25.49 -1.95
N THR A 333 -20.46 24.83 -2.45
CA THR A 333 -20.13 24.78 -3.88
C THR A 333 -20.91 23.71 -4.67
N LEU A 334 -21.41 22.66 -3.99
CA LEU A 334 -22.09 21.52 -4.61
C LEU A 334 -23.34 21.90 -5.43
N PRO A 335 -24.21 22.83 -5.00
CA PRO A 335 -25.33 23.33 -5.80
C PRO A 335 -24.88 24.03 -7.09
N VAL A 336 -23.79 24.79 -7.04
CA VAL A 336 -23.24 25.48 -8.23
C VAL A 336 -22.76 24.45 -9.23
N LEU A 337 -22.00 23.45 -8.79
CA LEU A 337 -21.56 22.34 -9.64
C LEU A 337 -22.75 21.56 -10.22
N GLY A 338 -23.79 21.33 -9.42
CA GLY A 338 -25.02 20.68 -9.86
C GLY A 338 -25.74 21.47 -10.96
N LEU A 339 -25.89 22.79 -10.79
CA LEU A 339 -26.48 23.68 -11.79
C LEU A 339 -25.63 23.74 -13.06
N MET A 340 -24.31 23.79 -12.95
CA MET A 340 -23.42 23.76 -14.10
C MET A 340 -23.56 22.43 -14.86
N ALA A 341 -23.64 21.31 -14.14
CA ALA A 341 -23.83 20.00 -14.74
C ALA A 341 -25.18 19.88 -15.48
N THR A 342 -26.29 20.36 -14.89
CA THR A 342 -27.59 20.33 -15.57
C THR A 342 -27.59 21.19 -16.83
N ARG A 343 -27.04 22.40 -16.77
CA ARG A 343 -26.88 23.28 -17.94
C ARG A 343 -26.01 22.65 -19.02
N PHE A 344 -24.89 22.05 -18.63
CA PHE A 344 -24.02 21.34 -19.56
C PHE A 344 -24.78 20.21 -20.28
N TRP A 345 -25.55 19.40 -19.55
CA TRP A 345 -26.36 18.34 -20.14
C TRP A 345 -27.49 18.87 -21.03
N GLU A 346 -28.12 19.99 -20.69
CA GLU A 346 -29.11 20.67 -21.55
C GLU A 346 -28.46 21.11 -22.88
N ILE A 347 -27.29 21.75 -22.81
CA ILE A 347 -26.54 22.19 -23.99
C ILE A 347 -26.08 20.99 -24.82
N ALA A 348 -25.53 19.95 -24.19
CA ALA A 348 -25.13 18.72 -24.87
C ALA A 348 -26.30 18.05 -25.60
N LYS A 349 -27.51 18.07 -25.00
CA LYS A 349 -28.73 17.59 -25.64
C LYS A 349 -29.13 18.45 -26.84
N LEU A 350 -29.00 19.77 -26.76
CA LEU A 350 -29.28 20.69 -27.87
C LEU A 350 -28.29 20.49 -29.03
N ILE A 351 -26.99 20.40 -28.74
CA ILE A 351 -25.94 20.13 -29.74
C ILE A 351 -26.23 18.79 -30.42
N ARG A 352 -26.49 17.74 -29.64
CA ARG A 352 -26.78 16.41 -30.18
C ARG A 352 -28.04 16.40 -31.07
N ARG A 353 -29.10 17.11 -30.66
CA ARG A 353 -30.31 17.28 -31.49
C ARG A 353 -30.01 18.00 -32.80
N ARG A 354 -29.09 18.97 -32.81
CA ARG A 354 -28.69 19.70 -34.02
C ARG A 354 -27.85 18.86 -34.98
N VAL A 355 -26.96 18.01 -34.46
CA VAL A 355 -26.05 17.18 -35.27
C VAL A 355 -26.72 15.91 -35.80
N ILE A 356 -27.51 15.23 -34.96
CA ILE A 356 -28.04 13.88 -35.27
C ILE A 356 -29.55 13.91 -35.56
N GLY A 357 -30.27 14.99 -35.26
CA GLY A 357 -31.73 15.06 -35.38
C GLY A 357 -32.47 14.45 -34.17
N PRO A 358 -33.81 14.45 -34.15
CA PRO A 358 -34.62 14.00 -33.00
C PRO A 358 -34.74 12.47 -32.84
N HIS A 359 -33.87 11.69 -33.52
CA HIS A 359 -33.94 10.24 -33.64
C HIS A 359 -33.54 9.43 -32.39
N PHE A 360 -33.19 10.09 -31.28
CA PHE A 360 -32.77 9.42 -30.03
C PHE A 360 -33.44 10.04 -28.80
N VAL A 361 -34.43 9.34 -28.23
CA VAL A 361 -34.96 9.64 -26.89
C VAL A 361 -34.56 8.52 -25.94
N LYS A 362 -33.36 8.62 -25.35
CA LYS A 362 -33.04 7.89 -24.11
C LYS A 362 -32.96 8.91 -22.99
N VAL A 363 -33.82 8.75 -22.00
CA VAL A 363 -33.76 9.50 -20.73
C VAL A 363 -32.38 9.25 -20.12
N ALA A 364 -31.71 10.32 -19.66
CA ALA A 364 -30.41 10.20 -19.04
C ALA A 364 -30.54 9.30 -17.79
N ARG A 365 -29.80 8.18 -17.74
CA ARG A 365 -29.79 7.25 -16.59
C ARG A 365 -29.52 7.96 -15.25
N THR A 366 -28.85 9.11 -15.28
CA THR A 366 -28.60 9.97 -14.12
C THR A 366 -29.86 10.62 -13.54
N ALA A 367 -30.83 10.98 -14.38
CA ALA A 367 -32.12 11.55 -13.94
C ALA A 367 -32.98 10.50 -13.22
N GLU A 368 -32.91 9.24 -13.63
CA GLU A 368 -33.60 8.11 -13.00
C GLU A 368 -33.10 7.86 -11.57
N VAL A 369 -31.78 7.95 -11.35
CA VAL A 369 -31.18 7.77 -10.01
C VAL A 369 -31.58 8.91 -9.06
N SER A 370 -31.55 10.16 -9.54
CA SER A 370 -31.90 11.33 -8.73
C SER A 370 -33.38 11.36 -8.30
N SER A 371 -34.27 10.91 -9.19
CA SER A 371 -35.70 10.79 -8.90
C SER A 371 -35.98 9.61 -7.98
N ALA A 372 -35.33 8.46 -8.19
CA ALA A 372 -35.43 7.30 -7.30
C ALA A 372 -35.04 7.63 -5.84
N LEU A 373 -33.97 8.40 -5.62
CA LEU A 373 -33.58 8.86 -4.28
C LEU A 373 -34.64 9.76 -3.64
N SER A 374 -35.23 10.65 -4.44
CA SER A 374 -36.28 11.59 -4.00
C SER A 374 -37.54 10.86 -3.54
N ILE A 375 -38.01 9.92 -4.36
CA ILE A 375 -39.21 9.11 -4.09
C ILE A 375 -38.95 8.15 -2.92
N GLY A 376 -37.73 7.58 -2.83
CA GLY A 376 -37.33 6.73 -1.71
C GLY A 376 -37.44 7.45 -0.36
N ILE A 377 -36.89 8.67 -0.25
CA ILE A 377 -36.96 9.46 1.00
C ILE A 377 -38.40 9.88 1.32
N GLU A 378 -39.20 10.23 0.32
CA GLU A 378 -40.60 10.58 0.53
C GLU A 378 -41.40 9.40 1.11
N ASN A 379 -41.14 8.18 0.63
CA ASN A 379 -41.76 6.97 1.15
C ASN A 379 -41.38 6.68 2.61
N MET A 380 -40.12 6.93 2.98
CA MET A 380 -39.68 6.82 4.37
C MET A 380 -40.45 7.81 5.27
N ARG A 381 -40.63 9.06 4.82
CA ARG A 381 -41.36 10.09 5.57
C ARG A 381 -42.84 9.74 5.76
N ARG A 382 -43.47 9.12 4.77
CA ARG A 382 -44.87 8.67 4.85
C ARG A 382 -45.08 7.56 5.88
N ARG A 383 -44.05 6.75 6.18
CA ARG A 383 -44.14 5.59 7.10
C ARG A 383 -43.20 5.73 8.31
N LYS A 384 -43.38 6.81 9.07
CA LYS A 384 -42.51 7.21 10.20
C LYS A 384 -42.15 6.06 11.15
N LEU A 385 -43.14 5.33 11.68
CA LEU A 385 -42.93 4.28 12.68
C LEU A 385 -42.02 3.14 12.18
N ARG A 386 -42.17 2.75 10.92
CA ARG A 386 -41.32 1.73 10.32
C ARG A 386 -39.91 2.24 10.14
N THR A 387 -39.78 3.41 9.50
CA THR A 387 -38.49 4.04 9.25
C THR A 387 -37.71 4.24 10.53
N THR A 388 -38.38 4.63 11.63
CA THR A 388 -37.72 4.77 12.93
C THR A 388 -37.28 3.43 13.50
N LEU A 389 -38.11 2.39 13.45
CA LEU A 389 -37.73 1.06 13.95
C LEU A 389 -36.56 0.45 13.17
N THR A 390 -36.58 0.54 11.84
CA THR A 390 -35.48 0.04 11.00
C THR A 390 -34.20 0.82 11.23
N LEU A 391 -34.31 2.14 11.40
CA LEU A 391 -33.16 2.98 11.72
C LEU A 391 -32.58 2.65 13.09
N VAL A 392 -33.41 2.45 14.12
CA VAL A 392 -32.97 2.03 15.47
C VAL A 392 -32.22 0.70 15.42
N THR A 393 -32.75 -0.30 14.70
CA THR A 393 -32.07 -1.59 14.52
C THR A 393 -30.67 -1.40 13.89
N ILE A 394 -30.57 -0.59 12.83
CA ILE A 394 -29.27 -0.32 12.18
C ILE A 394 -28.33 0.45 13.11
N ILE A 395 -28.83 1.44 13.85
CA ILE A 395 -28.05 2.20 14.84
C ILE A 395 -27.46 1.26 15.88
N ILE A 396 -28.25 0.33 16.44
CA ILE A 396 -27.80 -0.65 17.43
C ILE A 396 -26.76 -1.60 16.84
N ILE A 397 -26.95 -2.05 15.60
CA ILE A 397 -25.99 -2.91 14.89
C ILE A 397 -24.66 -2.18 14.70
N VAL A 398 -24.69 -0.96 14.16
CA VAL A 398 -23.49 -0.15 13.94
C VAL A 398 -22.81 0.15 15.28
N PHE A 399 -23.57 0.54 16.31
CA PHE A 399 -23.09 0.77 17.66
C PHE A 399 -22.39 -0.47 18.23
N SER A 400 -23.02 -1.64 18.13
CA SER A 400 -22.46 -2.90 18.60
C SER A 400 -21.17 -3.24 17.85
N LEU A 401 -21.19 -3.17 16.52
CA LEU A 401 -20.02 -3.47 15.70
C LEU A 401 -18.86 -2.53 16.02
N THR A 402 -19.11 -1.21 16.07
CA THR A 402 -18.08 -0.21 16.39
C THR A 402 -17.56 -0.28 17.81
N SER A 403 -18.37 -0.72 18.77
CA SER A 403 -17.96 -0.83 20.19
C SER A 403 -17.21 -2.14 20.49
N PHE A 404 -17.54 -3.24 19.80
CA PHE A 404 -16.87 -4.53 19.98
C PHE A 404 -15.71 -4.77 19.00
N THR A 405 -15.55 -3.95 17.95
CA THR A 405 -14.41 -4.04 17.02
C THR A 405 -13.26 -3.13 17.45
N ALA A 406 -12.47 -3.59 18.42
CA ALA A 406 -11.17 -3.00 18.74
C ALA A 406 -10.05 -3.90 18.20
N LEU A 407 -9.52 -3.54 17.03
CA LEU A 407 -8.33 -4.15 16.47
C LEU A 407 -7.10 -3.41 17.01
N THR A 408 -6.43 -4.01 17.99
CA THR A 408 -5.16 -3.49 18.50
C THR A 408 -3.99 -4.26 17.91
N PHE A 409 -3.03 -3.56 17.32
CA PHE A 409 -1.72 -4.13 17.02
C PHE A 409 -1.03 -4.42 18.35
N HIS A 410 -0.66 -5.68 18.55
CA HIS A 410 0.18 -6.05 19.67
C HIS A 410 1.42 -6.74 19.10
N ASP A 411 2.56 -6.33 19.62
CA ASP A 411 3.76 -7.09 19.37
C ASP A 411 3.71 -8.36 20.21
N ILE A 412 3.80 -9.52 19.56
CA ILE A 412 3.71 -10.81 20.24
C ILE A 412 5.07 -11.48 20.14
N LEU A 413 5.55 -11.97 21.29
CA LEU A 413 6.67 -12.88 21.34
C LEU A 413 6.19 -14.25 20.82
N LYS A 414 6.72 -14.67 19.67
CA LYS A 414 6.44 -15.98 19.11
C LYS A 414 7.64 -16.89 19.32
N GLU A 415 7.42 -17.95 20.09
CA GLU A 415 8.39 -19.02 20.34
C GLU A 415 8.09 -20.18 19.38
N ASN A 416 8.96 -20.42 18.42
CA ASN A 416 8.83 -21.53 17.47
C ASN A 416 9.73 -22.69 17.94
N PRO A 417 9.19 -23.85 18.32
CA PRO A 417 10.01 -24.99 18.73
C PRO A 417 10.84 -25.51 17.56
N LEU A 418 12.09 -25.83 17.82
CA LEU A 418 13.02 -26.45 16.86
C LEU A 418 13.04 -27.96 17.02
N PRO A 419 13.42 -28.74 15.98
CA PRO A 419 13.51 -30.20 16.05
C PRO A 419 14.65 -30.73 16.95
N VAL A 420 15.35 -29.86 17.69
CA VAL A 420 16.46 -30.20 18.59
C VAL A 420 15.92 -30.60 19.96
N LYS A 421 15.84 -31.91 20.23
CA LYS A 421 15.32 -32.49 21.49
C LYS A 421 16.32 -32.52 22.66
N LYS A 422 17.62 -32.36 22.40
CA LYS A 422 18.68 -32.37 23.43
C LYS A 422 19.71 -31.28 23.15
N PRO A 423 19.43 -30.02 23.53
CA PRO A 423 20.34 -28.92 23.26
C PRO A 423 21.73 -29.16 23.92
N PRO A 424 22.82 -28.66 23.30
CA PRO A 424 24.17 -28.83 23.81
C PRO A 424 24.46 -28.16 25.16
N TYR A 425 23.78 -27.06 25.45
CA TYR A 425 23.88 -26.30 26.69
C TYR A 425 22.56 -25.58 26.94
N THR A 426 22.31 -25.17 28.18
CA THR A 426 21.23 -24.24 28.55
C THR A 426 21.73 -22.82 28.32
N GLY A 427 21.06 -22.06 27.45
CA GLY A 427 21.57 -20.76 27.06
C GLY A 427 20.79 -20.13 25.91
N MET A 428 21.40 -19.12 25.30
CA MET A 428 20.94 -18.53 24.05
C MET A 428 22.05 -18.49 23.01
N LEU A 429 21.64 -18.49 21.75
CA LEU A 429 22.51 -18.31 20.58
C LEU A 429 21.94 -17.15 19.79
N VAL A 430 22.80 -16.17 19.52
CA VAL A 430 22.44 -15.01 18.71
C VAL A 430 23.26 -15.09 17.44
N LYS A 431 22.58 -15.15 16.29
CA LYS A 431 23.21 -15.13 14.97
C LYS A 431 22.80 -13.86 14.22
N GLY A 432 23.70 -13.37 13.36
CA GLY A 432 23.31 -12.39 12.36
C GLY A 432 22.31 -12.97 11.36
N PRO A 433 21.56 -12.11 10.65
CA PRO A 433 20.56 -12.56 9.68
C PRO A 433 21.24 -13.32 8.55
N GLU A 434 20.55 -14.30 7.99
CA GLU A 434 21.07 -15.06 6.85
C GLU A 434 21.11 -14.17 5.60
N SER A 435 22.24 -14.15 4.89
CA SER A 435 22.39 -13.35 3.68
C SER A 435 21.55 -13.91 2.53
N GLU A 436 20.82 -13.03 1.84
CA GLU A 436 20.05 -13.39 0.63
C GLU A 436 20.95 -13.83 -0.54
N SER A 437 22.23 -13.43 -0.54
CA SER A 437 23.21 -13.76 -1.59
C SER A 437 23.96 -15.09 -1.39
N GLY A 438 23.61 -15.87 -0.36
CA GLY A 438 24.16 -17.23 -0.16
C GLY A 438 25.50 -17.31 0.58
N GLY A 439 26.01 -16.20 1.13
CA GLY A 439 27.28 -16.13 1.89
C GLY A 439 27.21 -16.51 3.38
N GLY A 440 26.09 -17.06 3.86
CA GLY A 440 25.89 -17.42 5.27
C GLY A 440 25.33 -16.27 6.12
N ASN A 441 25.51 -16.35 7.44
CA ASN A 441 25.03 -15.32 8.37
C ASN A 441 25.85 -14.03 8.24
N LEU A 442 25.17 -12.89 8.13
CA LEU A 442 25.79 -11.57 8.17
C LEU A 442 26.53 -11.36 9.51
N PRO A 443 27.66 -10.62 9.51
CA PRO A 443 28.43 -10.37 10.71
C PRO A 443 27.65 -9.55 11.74
N LEU A 444 27.83 -9.89 13.01
CA LEU A 444 27.45 -9.07 14.15
C LEU A 444 28.46 -7.94 14.31
N THR A 445 27.97 -6.71 14.43
CA THR A 445 28.83 -5.53 14.61
C THR A 445 29.46 -5.51 16.02
N PRO A 446 30.62 -4.86 16.21
CA PRO A 446 31.21 -4.66 17.53
C PRO A 446 30.21 -4.07 18.54
N THR A 447 29.39 -3.10 18.09
CA THR A 447 28.35 -2.48 18.91
C THR A 447 27.30 -3.48 19.39
N VAL A 448 26.87 -4.41 18.52
CA VAL A 448 25.95 -5.50 18.90
C VAL A 448 26.62 -6.43 19.91
N LEU A 449 27.90 -6.77 19.73
CA LEU A 449 28.63 -7.64 20.66
C LEU A 449 28.74 -7.03 22.06
N GLU A 450 29.08 -5.74 22.16
CA GLU A 450 29.13 -5.02 23.43
C GLU A 450 27.75 -4.97 24.10
N TYR A 451 26.70 -4.68 23.32
CA TYR A 451 25.33 -4.68 23.78
C TYR A 451 24.90 -6.06 24.34
N LEU A 452 25.19 -7.14 23.60
CA LEU A 452 24.90 -8.51 24.02
C LEU A 452 25.67 -8.90 25.28
N LYS A 453 26.96 -8.58 25.36
CA LYS A 453 27.81 -8.87 26.52
C LYS A 453 27.27 -8.20 27.79
N ALA A 454 26.87 -6.94 27.69
CA ALA A 454 26.33 -6.22 28.84
C ALA A 454 24.95 -6.72 29.30
N ILE A 455 24.06 -7.08 28.36
CA ILE A 455 22.75 -7.65 28.72
C ILE A 455 22.86 -9.04 29.30
N SER A 456 23.88 -9.79 28.86
CA SER A 456 24.12 -11.16 29.31
C SER A 456 24.38 -11.22 30.80
N GLY A 457 25.01 -10.19 31.36
CA GLY A 457 25.39 -10.11 32.77
C GLY A 457 26.68 -10.87 33.07
N SER A 458 27.26 -10.64 34.24
CA SER A 458 28.52 -11.27 34.67
C SER A 458 28.41 -12.77 34.96
N GLU A 459 27.20 -13.27 35.19
CA GLU A 459 26.92 -14.68 35.52
C GLU A 459 26.86 -15.59 34.28
N ALA A 460 26.87 -15.01 33.08
CA ALA A 460 26.78 -15.74 31.82
C ALA A 460 28.16 -16.01 31.22
N VAL A 461 28.33 -17.18 30.60
CA VAL A 461 29.51 -17.44 29.77
C VAL A 461 29.26 -16.90 28.37
N PHE A 462 30.01 -15.87 27.99
CA PHE A 462 29.90 -15.18 26.71
C PHE A 462 30.97 -15.69 25.73
N ALA A 463 30.57 -16.45 24.71
CA ALA A 463 31.45 -17.09 23.75
C ALA A 463 31.13 -16.64 22.30
N PRO A 464 31.72 -15.52 21.82
CA PRO A 464 31.66 -15.14 20.42
C PRO A 464 32.47 -16.12 19.56
N ARG A 465 32.02 -16.32 18.31
CA ARG A 465 32.70 -17.16 17.34
C ARG A 465 33.01 -16.38 16.09
N ALA A 466 34.20 -16.56 15.54
CA ALA A 466 34.63 -15.89 14.34
C ALA A 466 34.82 -16.89 13.19
N TRP A 467 34.54 -16.49 11.96
CA TRP A 467 34.87 -17.25 10.75
C TRP A 467 35.79 -16.41 9.88
N LEU A 468 36.94 -16.98 9.54
CA LEU A 468 37.79 -16.41 8.51
C LEU A 468 37.27 -16.94 7.16
N ILE A 469 36.83 -16.03 6.30
CA ILE A 469 36.19 -16.37 5.02
C ILE A 469 37.27 -16.37 3.93
N PRO A 470 37.41 -17.45 3.15
CA PRO A 470 38.37 -17.48 2.06
C PRO A 470 38.02 -16.47 0.96
N PRO A 471 39.02 -15.90 0.27
CA PRO A 471 38.78 -15.00 -0.86
C PRO A 471 38.18 -15.64 -2.09
N TYR A 472 38.37 -16.94 -2.21
CA TYR A 472 37.80 -17.79 -3.23
C TYR A 472 37.12 -18.97 -2.53
N ASP A 473 37.31 -20.19 -3.03
CA ASP A 473 36.62 -21.36 -2.51
C ASP A 473 37.28 -21.95 -1.25
N TYR A 474 38.57 -21.67 -1.01
CA TYR A 474 39.32 -22.23 0.13
C TYR A 474 40.58 -21.43 0.47
N PHE A 475 41.16 -21.71 1.64
CA PHE A 475 42.52 -21.31 2.02
C PHE A 475 43.52 -22.40 1.68
N HIS A 476 44.75 -22.01 1.42
CA HIS A 476 45.87 -22.92 1.30
C HIS A 476 46.55 -23.07 2.67
N ALA A 477 46.71 -24.31 3.13
CA ALA A 477 47.54 -24.65 4.28
C ALA A 477 48.74 -25.47 3.83
N TYR A 478 49.91 -25.16 4.36
CA TYR A 478 51.14 -25.89 4.03
C TYR A 478 51.94 -26.28 5.27
N ASN A 479 52.64 -27.40 5.18
CA ASN A 479 53.59 -27.84 6.19
C ASN A 479 55.00 -27.25 5.93
N ARG A 480 55.94 -27.48 6.83
CA ARG A 480 57.33 -27.01 6.68
C ARG A 480 58.08 -27.66 5.52
N ALA A 481 57.67 -28.85 5.09
CA ALA A 481 58.25 -29.61 3.99
C ALA A 481 57.71 -29.20 2.60
N GLY A 482 56.75 -28.26 2.55
CA GLY A 482 56.14 -27.78 1.31
C GLY A 482 54.94 -28.59 0.80
N ALA A 483 54.45 -29.58 1.57
CA ALA A 483 53.16 -30.21 1.28
C ALA A 483 52.03 -29.20 1.52
N GLU A 484 51.01 -29.22 0.67
CA GLU A 484 49.93 -28.24 0.64
C GLU A 484 48.56 -28.93 0.58
N THR A 485 47.57 -28.32 1.21
CA THR A 485 46.18 -28.78 1.18
C THR A 485 45.20 -27.61 1.19
N GLU A 486 43.99 -27.88 0.72
CA GLU A 486 42.86 -26.94 0.74
C GLU A 486 42.15 -26.97 2.11
N VAL A 487 41.74 -25.80 2.59
CA VAL A 487 41.02 -25.60 3.86
C VAL A 487 39.78 -24.76 3.60
N TYR A 488 38.61 -25.36 3.83
CA TYR A 488 37.32 -24.76 3.47
C TYR A 488 36.71 -23.93 4.61
N ALA A 489 37.15 -24.14 5.85
CA ALA A 489 36.69 -23.36 7.00
C ALA A 489 37.79 -23.10 8.02
N VAL A 490 37.97 -21.84 8.43
CA VAL A 490 38.83 -21.46 9.56
C VAL A 490 37.97 -20.76 10.62
N ILE A 491 37.92 -21.34 11.81
CA ILE A 491 36.97 -20.99 12.88
C ILE A 491 37.74 -20.46 14.09
N GLY A 492 37.40 -19.26 14.54
CA GLY A 492 37.91 -18.66 15.77
C GLY A 492 37.02 -18.98 16.96
N LEU A 493 37.55 -19.70 17.96
CA LEU A 493 36.84 -20.02 19.22
C LEU A 493 37.51 -19.38 20.43
N THR A 494 36.70 -19.00 21.42
CA THR A 494 37.20 -18.45 22.68
C THR A 494 37.60 -19.56 23.67
N PRO A 495 38.51 -19.28 24.62
CA PRO A 495 38.82 -20.19 25.73
C PRO A 495 37.56 -20.64 26.49
N GLN A 496 36.55 -19.78 26.59
CA GLN A 496 35.29 -20.04 27.29
C GLN A 496 34.19 -20.66 26.41
N GLU A 497 34.52 -21.16 25.22
CA GLU A 497 33.55 -21.76 24.31
C GLU A 497 32.69 -22.85 24.99
N VAL A 498 31.38 -22.73 24.83
CA VAL A 498 30.39 -23.56 25.54
C VAL A 498 30.38 -25.00 25.05
N LEU A 499 30.87 -25.25 23.83
CA LEU A 499 30.93 -26.56 23.19
C LEU A 499 32.23 -27.34 23.43
N TRP A 500 33.22 -26.81 24.16
CA TRP A 500 34.50 -27.50 24.39
C TRP A 500 34.34 -28.96 24.85
N LYS A 501 33.42 -29.23 25.80
CA LYS A 501 33.13 -30.59 26.28
C LYS A 501 32.68 -31.57 25.19
N ARG A 502 32.05 -31.08 24.11
CA ARG A 502 31.64 -31.88 22.95
C ARG A 502 32.78 -31.98 21.94
N ILE A 503 33.50 -30.88 21.70
CA ILE A 503 34.67 -30.86 20.81
C ILE A 503 35.71 -31.90 21.27
N PHE A 504 36.03 -31.99 22.57
CA PHE A 504 36.99 -32.98 23.09
C PHE A 504 36.58 -34.44 22.94
N LYS A 505 35.30 -34.75 22.79
CA LYS A 505 34.86 -36.12 22.48
C LYS A 505 35.19 -36.52 21.04
N LEU A 506 35.51 -35.55 20.19
CA LEU A 506 35.83 -35.71 18.79
C LEU A 506 37.34 -35.60 18.51
N VAL A 507 38.13 -35.11 19.47
CA VAL A 507 39.58 -35.02 19.32
C VAL A 507 40.17 -36.42 19.51
N ILE A 508 40.96 -36.86 18.54
CA ILE A 508 41.59 -38.18 18.50
C ILE A 508 42.82 -38.22 19.42
N THR A 509 43.50 -37.08 19.54
CA THR A 509 44.73 -36.89 20.32
C THR A 509 44.44 -36.28 21.71
N PRO A 510 45.18 -36.64 22.78
CA PRO A 510 45.07 -35.97 24.07
C PRO A 510 45.38 -34.47 23.93
N SER A 511 44.43 -33.61 24.28
CA SER A 511 44.55 -32.16 24.09
C SER A 511 43.82 -31.37 25.18
N ARG A 512 43.98 -30.05 25.18
CA ARG A 512 43.35 -29.12 26.15
C ARG A 512 42.58 -27.99 25.45
N PRO A 513 41.61 -27.33 26.12
CA PRO A 513 41.03 -26.08 25.61
C PRO A 513 42.09 -25.01 25.38
N PHE A 514 41.77 -24.03 24.55
CA PHE A 514 42.59 -22.83 24.45
C PHE A 514 42.67 -22.12 25.81
N GLU A 515 43.86 -21.63 26.12
CA GLU A 515 44.13 -20.74 27.24
C GLU A 515 44.17 -19.29 26.75
N PRO A 516 43.90 -18.28 27.61
CA PRO A 516 43.93 -16.87 27.20
C PRO A 516 45.28 -16.41 26.61
N GLU A 517 46.36 -17.12 26.92
CA GLU A 517 47.72 -16.83 26.45
C GLU A 517 48.05 -17.48 25.10
N ASP A 518 47.21 -18.39 24.60
CA ASP A 518 47.43 -19.08 23.34
C ASP A 518 47.21 -18.14 22.14
N ARG A 519 48.27 -17.93 21.34
CA ARG A 519 48.27 -16.96 20.21
C ARG A 519 48.54 -17.58 18.83
N PHE A 520 49.17 -18.73 18.75
CA PHE A 520 49.55 -19.36 17.47
C PHE A 520 49.44 -20.87 17.55
N VAL A 521 48.29 -21.34 18.01
CA VAL A 521 47.95 -22.77 18.10
C VAL A 521 46.69 -23.05 17.28
N CYS A 522 46.50 -24.27 16.83
CA CYS A 522 45.31 -24.68 16.08
C CYS A 522 44.91 -26.12 16.37
N PHE A 523 43.61 -26.40 16.19
CA PHE A 523 43.13 -27.76 15.94
C PHE A 523 42.87 -27.93 14.46
N ILE A 524 43.18 -29.11 13.94
CA ILE A 524 42.98 -29.43 12.52
C ILE A 524 42.07 -30.64 12.36
N SER A 525 41.43 -30.71 11.21
CA SER A 525 40.68 -31.87 10.74
C SER A 525 41.65 -33.03 10.46
N LYS A 526 41.20 -34.29 10.63
CA LYS A 526 42.04 -35.47 10.34
C LYS A 526 42.48 -35.52 8.88
N ASP A 527 41.58 -35.20 7.95
CA ASP A 527 41.90 -35.18 6.50
C ASP A 527 42.98 -34.15 6.14
N ILE A 528 43.12 -33.05 6.90
CA ILE A 528 44.24 -32.10 6.74
C ILE A 528 45.53 -32.69 7.31
N ALA A 529 45.47 -33.31 8.49
CA ALA A 529 46.63 -33.94 9.11
C ALA A 529 47.23 -35.05 8.23
N ASP A 530 46.38 -35.93 7.70
CA ASP A 530 46.77 -37.06 6.85
C ASP A 530 47.37 -36.58 5.50
N ARG A 531 46.86 -35.48 4.92
CA ARG A 531 47.37 -34.92 3.65
C ARG A 531 48.66 -34.11 3.81
N LEU A 532 48.81 -33.41 4.93
CA LEU A 532 50.01 -32.64 5.23
C LEU A 532 51.11 -33.48 5.88
N ASP A 533 50.82 -34.75 6.23
CA ASP A 533 51.74 -35.65 6.97
C ASP A 533 52.29 -34.97 8.24
N VAL A 534 51.37 -34.48 9.08
CA VAL A 534 51.67 -33.75 10.32
C VAL A 534 50.93 -34.37 11.51
N ASP A 535 51.56 -34.34 12.68
CA ASP A 535 50.95 -34.82 13.94
C ASP A 535 50.89 -33.69 15.00
N MET A 536 50.38 -34.00 16.19
CA MET A 536 50.34 -33.08 17.32
C MET A 536 51.75 -32.57 17.65
N GLY A 537 51.89 -31.25 17.85
CA GLY A 537 53.16 -30.58 18.14
C GLY A 537 53.85 -30.01 16.90
N ASP A 538 53.53 -30.51 15.70
CA ASP A 538 54.03 -29.95 14.45
C ASP A 538 53.40 -28.57 14.16
N SER A 539 53.90 -27.91 13.11
CA SER A 539 53.44 -26.60 12.71
C SER A 539 53.00 -26.55 11.26
N ILE A 540 51.88 -25.87 11.02
CA ILE A 540 51.34 -25.56 9.71
C ILE A 540 51.27 -24.06 9.50
N PHE A 541 51.22 -23.64 8.24
CA PHE A 541 51.05 -22.25 7.87
C PHE A 541 49.73 -22.06 7.16
N ILE A 542 48.97 -21.06 7.60
CA ILE A 542 47.67 -20.69 7.02
C ILE A 542 47.66 -19.16 6.90
N ALA A 543 47.26 -18.64 5.74
CA ALA A 543 47.23 -17.19 5.47
C ALA A 543 48.57 -16.49 5.81
N GLY A 544 49.71 -17.19 5.61
CA GLY A 544 51.05 -16.68 5.90
C GLY A 544 51.45 -16.69 7.38
N VAL A 545 50.61 -17.20 8.28
CA VAL A 545 50.88 -17.28 9.73
C VAL A 545 51.13 -18.72 10.16
N LYS A 546 52.17 -18.92 10.98
CA LYS A 546 52.55 -20.22 11.54
C LYS A 546 51.68 -20.56 12.76
N PHE A 547 51.08 -21.74 12.78
CA PHE A 547 50.32 -22.29 13.90
C PHE A 547 50.88 -23.64 14.35
N HIS A 548 50.93 -23.87 15.65
CA HIS A 548 51.27 -25.15 16.27
C HIS A 548 50.03 -26.02 16.48
N ILE A 549 50.10 -27.29 16.08
CA ILE A 549 48.97 -28.22 16.19
C ILE A 549 48.82 -28.68 17.64
N LEU A 550 47.68 -28.31 18.25
CA LEU A 550 47.34 -28.66 19.63
C LEU A 550 46.47 -29.92 19.70
N GLY A 551 45.77 -30.26 18.63
CA GLY A 551 45.06 -31.53 18.51
C GLY A 551 44.42 -31.76 17.14
N ILE A 552 44.07 -33.01 16.87
CA ILE A 552 43.47 -33.46 15.60
C ILE A 552 42.05 -33.98 15.85
N ILE A 553 41.08 -33.48 15.09
CA ILE A 553 39.64 -33.77 15.23
C ILE A 553 39.17 -34.76 14.16
N ASP A 554 38.33 -35.72 14.54
CA ASP A 554 37.70 -36.66 13.60
C ASP A 554 36.57 -36.02 12.79
N ASN A 555 36.78 -35.91 11.47
CA ASN A 555 35.86 -35.29 10.53
C ASN A 555 34.55 -36.10 10.39
N LYS A 556 34.62 -37.44 10.52
CA LYS A 556 33.45 -38.32 10.38
C LYS A 556 32.45 -38.17 11.52
N GLU A 557 32.90 -37.67 12.66
CA GLU A 557 32.08 -37.47 13.85
C GLU A 557 31.72 -35.99 14.05
N PHE A 558 32.42 -35.08 13.35
CA PHE A 558 32.24 -33.64 13.48
C PHE A 558 30.84 -33.15 13.09
N TRP A 559 30.14 -33.82 12.16
CA TRP A 559 28.76 -33.47 11.80
C TRP A 559 27.76 -33.59 12.97
N LYS A 560 28.12 -34.29 14.07
CA LYS A 560 27.32 -34.39 15.29
C LYS A 560 27.46 -33.16 16.19
N LEU A 561 28.42 -32.27 15.91
CA LEU A 561 28.68 -31.03 16.66
C LEU A 561 27.73 -29.92 16.24
N VAL A 562 26.45 -30.09 16.57
CA VAL A 562 25.40 -29.09 16.33
C VAL A 562 25.18 -28.17 17.54
N ASP A 563 24.81 -26.92 17.27
CA ASP A 563 24.41 -25.94 18.29
C ASP A 563 22.92 -26.05 18.66
N ILE A 564 22.38 -25.12 19.46
CA ILE A 564 20.99 -25.08 19.89
C ILE A 564 20.00 -24.87 18.74
N ASP A 565 20.45 -24.33 17.61
CA ASP A 565 19.63 -24.21 16.41
C ASP A 565 19.61 -25.49 15.56
N GLY A 566 20.44 -26.48 15.89
CA GLY A 566 20.55 -27.75 15.18
C GLY A 566 21.50 -27.71 13.99
N GLU A 567 22.24 -26.62 13.81
CA GLU A 567 23.21 -26.46 12.71
C GLU A 567 24.66 -26.62 13.20
N LEU A 568 25.59 -26.89 12.27
CA LEU A 568 27.02 -26.88 12.55
C LEU A 568 27.51 -25.47 12.88
N ILE A 569 28.60 -25.41 13.65
CA ILE A 569 29.26 -24.14 14.03
C ILE A 569 30.16 -23.55 12.93
N THR A 570 30.24 -24.22 11.78
CA THR A 570 31.10 -23.90 10.64
C THR A 570 30.38 -23.01 9.62
N PRO A 571 31.10 -22.25 8.78
CA PRO A 571 30.50 -21.47 7.70
C PRO A 571 29.77 -22.36 6.67
N LEU A 572 28.98 -21.73 5.79
CA LEU A 572 28.43 -22.41 4.62
C LEU A 572 29.59 -22.88 3.71
N ASP A 573 29.42 -24.06 3.13
CA ASP A 573 30.41 -24.62 2.21
C ASP A 573 30.39 -23.86 0.88
N PRO A 574 31.47 -23.16 0.51
CA PRO A 574 31.50 -22.34 -0.71
C PRO A 574 31.37 -23.18 -1.98
N THR A 575 31.78 -24.44 -1.97
CA THR A 575 31.69 -25.34 -3.14
C THR A 575 30.27 -25.85 -3.37
N LEU A 576 29.49 -25.97 -2.29
CA LEU A 576 28.11 -26.48 -2.30
C LEU A 576 27.06 -25.38 -2.17
N ALA A 577 27.48 -24.13 -1.93
CA ALA A 577 26.64 -22.94 -1.83
C ALA A 577 26.03 -22.55 -3.19
N ARG A 578 25.07 -23.34 -3.68
CA ARG A 578 24.16 -22.97 -4.77
C ARG A 578 22.88 -22.36 -4.21
N ALA A 579 22.16 -21.58 -5.03
CA ALA A 579 20.88 -20.98 -4.65
C ALA A 579 19.91 -22.05 -4.07
N GLY A 580 19.67 -21.98 -2.76
CA GLY A 580 18.75 -22.87 -2.04
C GLY A 580 19.38 -24.04 -1.26
N THR A 581 20.68 -24.33 -1.44
CA THR A 581 21.38 -25.41 -0.71
C THR A 581 22.10 -24.85 0.52
N ARG A 582 21.79 -25.37 1.70
CA ARG A 582 22.30 -24.87 3.00
C ARG A 582 23.20 -25.89 3.68
N VAL A 583 24.29 -26.28 3.01
CA VAL A 583 25.26 -27.22 3.58
C VAL A 583 26.40 -26.44 4.23
N ARG A 584 26.69 -26.75 5.49
CA ARG A 584 27.82 -26.19 6.24
C ARG A 584 29.04 -27.10 6.11
N VAL A 585 30.23 -26.51 6.16
CA VAL A 585 31.50 -27.24 6.03
C VAL A 585 31.62 -28.29 7.14
N ASN A 586 31.82 -29.55 6.76
CA ASN A 586 31.96 -30.68 7.69
C ASN A 586 33.29 -31.45 7.51
N HIS A 587 34.13 -31.00 6.57
CA HIS A 587 35.45 -31.54 6.25
C HIS A 587 36.46 -30.38 6.24
N ASP A 588 37.76 -30.67 6.31
CA ASP A 588 38.81 -29.68 5.99
C ASP A 588 38.67 -28.32 6.67
N PHE A 589 38.46 -28.36 7.98
CA PHE A 589 38.34 -27.20 8.83
C PHE A 589 39.52 -27.08 9.80
N ILE A 590 39.81 -25.84 10.20
CA ILE A 590 40.82 -25.52 11.21
C ILE A 590 40.19 -24.62 12.27
N ILE A 591 40.50 -24.89 13.53
CA ILE A 591 40.05 -24.08 14.66
C ILE A 591 41.26 -23.36 15.26
N ILE A 592 41.17 -22.03 15.38
CA ILE A 592 42.20 -21.15 15.95
C ILE A 592 41.63 -20.32 17.11
N PRO A 593 42.48 -19.71 17.96
CA PRO A 593 42.02 -18.77 18.98
C PRO A 593 41.25 -17.58 18.38
N TYR A 594 40.11 -17.24 18.97
CA TYR A 594 39.21 -16.18 18.52
C TYR A 594 39.93 -14.83 18.31
N GLU A 595 40.78 -14.41 19.24
CA GLU A 595 41.49 -13.12 19.14
C GLU A 595 42.41 -13.04 17.90
N ILE A 596 42.94 -14.18 17.48
CA ILE A 596 43.83 -14.27 16.32
C ILE A 596 43.02 -14.32 15.04
N ALA A 597 41.90 -15.07 15.03
CA ALA A 597 40.96 -15.06 13.92
C ALA A 597 40.51 -13.62 13.60
N VAL A 598 40.08 -12.86 14.61
CA VAL A 598 39.64 -11.45 14.43
C VAL A 598 40.78 -10.57 13.91
N ARG A 599 42.01 -10.73 14.43
CA ARG A 599 43.20 -10.00 13.93
C ARG A 599 43.54 -10.32 12.47
N LEU A 600 43.22 -11.54 12.02
CA LEU A 600 43.38 -11.97 10.63
C LEU A 600 42.22 -11.53 9.73
N GLY A 601 41.23 -10.79 10.25
CA GLY A 601 40.08 -10.29 9.48
C GLY A 601 38.87 -11.22 9.50
N ALA A 602 38.77 -12.14 10.46
CA ALA A 602 37.60 -12.99 10.60
C ALA A 602 36.35 -12.19 11.00
N VAL A 603 35.21 -12.55 10.41
CA VAL A 603 33.90 -11.99 10.73
C VAL A 603 33.26 -12.71 11.91
N ILE A 604 32.34 -12.06 12.63
CA ILE A 604 31.72 -12.62 13.84
C ILE A 604 30.22 -12.89 13.57
N PRO A 605 29.85 -14.06 13.03
CA PRO A 605 28.47 -14.35 12.62
C PRO A 605 27.55 -14.74 13.78
N SER A 606 28.12 -15.18 14.92
CA SER A 606 27.33 -15.72 16.03
C SER A 606 28.00 -15.59 17.39
N VAL A 607 27.17 -15.54 18.43
CA VAL A 607 27.59 -15.58 19.83
C VAL A 607 26.75 -16.60 20.59
N ALA A 608 27.42 -17.55 21.24
CA ALA A 608 26.82 -18.46 22.19
C ALA A 608 26.92 -17.89 23.61
N ILE A 609 25.80 -17.89 24.34
CA ILE A 609 25.71 -17.35 25.70
C ILE A 609 25.09 -18.42 26.58
N LYS A 610 25.89 -18.98 27.50
CA LYS A 610 25.41 -20.03 28.40
C LYS A 610 24.96 -19.45 29.73
N TYR A 611 23.81 -19.92 30.20
CA TYR A 611 23.22 -19.62 31.49
C TYR A 611 23.06 -20.90 32.32
N GLU A 612 23.11 -20.79 33.63
CA GLU A 612 22.72 -21.89 34.51
C GLU A 612 21.20 -22.06 34.61
N ASN A 613 20.47 -20.92 34.58
CA ASN A 613 19.02 -20.90 34.68
C ASN A 613 18.35 -20.75 33.30
N ALA A 614 17.49 -21.70 32.94
CA ALA A 614 16.72 -21.70 31.70
C ALA A 614 15.70 -20.54 31.61
N ASP A 615 15.09 -20.15 32.73
CA ASP A 615 14.12 -19.04 32.75
C ASP A 615 14.83 -17.70 32.48
N LEU A 616 16.05 -17.54 33.00
CA LEU A 616 16.88 -16.38 32.72
C LEU A 616 17.30 -16.35 31.24
N ALA A 617 17.66 -17.49 30.66
CA ALA A 617 17.96 -17.59 29.23
C ALA A 617 16.76 -17.15 28.36
N ARG A 618 15.54 -17.61 28.70
CA ARG A 618 14.30 -17.21 28.03
C ARG A 618 14.02 -15.71 28.19
N GLU A 619 14.14 -15.16 29.40
CA GLU A 619 13.90 -13.74 29.67
C GLU A 619 14.86 -12.85 28.83
N LYS A 620 16.16 -13.18 28.84
CA LYS A 620 17.18 -12.43 28.11
C LYS A 620 17.02 -12.56 26.59
N ALA A 621 16.73 -13.76 26.09
CA ALA A 621 16.42 -13.98 24.68
C ALA A 621 15.19 -13.19 24.25
N SER A 622 14.13 -13.16 25.08
CA SER A 622 12.92 -12.38 24.83
C SER A 622 13.20 -10.87 24.80
N LEU A 623 14.07 -10.38 25.69
CA LEU A 623 14.47 -8.98 25.73
C LEU A 623 15.25 -8.57 24.46
N ILE A 624 16.19 -9.41 24.02
CA ILE A 624 16.96 -9.17 22.80
C ILE A 624 16.05 -9.25 21.59
N ALA A 625 15.18 -10.25 21.51
CA ALA A 625 14.21 -10.37 20.43
C ALA A 625 13.28 -9.14 20.37
N LYS A 626 12.79 -8.65 21.50
CA LYS A 626 11.93 -7.46 21.57
C LYS A 626 12.62 -6.19 21.02
N HIS A 627 13.94 -6.08 21.15
CA HIS A 627 14.69 -4.91 20.69
C HIS A 627 15.22 -5.09 19.25
N LEU A 628 15.77 -6.27 18.92
CA LEU A 628 16.61 -6.49 17.74
C LEU A 628 16.15 -7.65 16.82
N SER A 629 15.00 -8.31 17.04
CA SER A 629 14.67 -9.53 16.26
C SER A 629 14.40 -9.30 14.77
N THR A 630 14.19 -8.07 14.32
CA THR A 630 14.05 -7.79 12.89
C THR A 630 15.38 -7.99 12.15
N TYR A 631 16.50 -7.99 12.89
CA TYR A 631 17.84 -8.12 12.34
C TYR A 631 18.59 -9.34 12.90
N LEU A 632 18.33 -9.75 14.13
CA LEU A 632 19.04 -10.89 14.75
C LEU A 632 18.17 -12.15 14.81
N SER A 633 18.80 -13.29 14.51
CA SER A 633 18.21 -14.60 14.77
C SER A 633 18.55 -15.01 16.21
N VAL A 634 17.54 -15.02 17.08
CA VAL A 634 17.70 -15.33 18.51
C VAL A 634 17.10 -16.69 18.82
N TYR A 635 17.92 -17.57 19.38
CA TYR A 635 17.53 -18.90 19.82
C TYR A 635 17.79 -19.03 21.31
N TYR A 636 16.95 -19.77 22.03
CA TYR A 636 17.27 -20.21 23.39
C TYR A 636 16.94 -21.68 23.59
N SER A 637 17.58 -22.29 24.56
CA SER A 637 17.33 -23.65 24.99
C SER A 637 16.82 -23.69 26.42
N ALA A 638 15.77 -24.46 26.65
CA ALA A 638 15.21 -24.72 27.96
C ALA A 638 15.08 -26.22 28.18
N ARG A 639 15.98 -26.77 29.01
CA ARG A 639 16.06 -28.20 29.39
C ARG A 639 16.09 -29.17 28.18
N ASP A 640 14.93 -29.52 27.64
CA ASP A 640 14.72 -30.56 26.61
C ASP A 640 14.30 -30.03 25.23
N ALA A 641 14.25 -28.71 25.04
CA ALA A 641 13.87 -28.13 23.76
C ALA A 641 14.63 -26.83 23.47
N SER A 642 14.79 -26.56 22.17
CA SER A 642 15.30 -25.29 21.66
C SER A 642 14.19 -24.55 20.94
N TYR A 643 14.19 -23.23 21.06
CA TYR A 643 13.16 -22.37 20.51
C TYR A 643 13.81 -21.24 19.72
N PHE A 644 13.26 -20.97 18.54
CA PHE A 644 13.54 -19.76 17.78
C PHE A 644 12.55 -18.67 18.19
N VAL A 645 13.08 -17.56 18.69
CA VAL A 645 12.27 -16.46 19.23
C VAL A 645 12.20 -15.33 18.23
N THR A 646 10.98 -14.96 17.91
CA THR A 646 10.71 -13.85 17.00
C THR A 646 9.75 -12.87 17.65
N TRP A 647 10.04 -11.58 17.50
CA TRP A 647 9.11 -10.52 17.84
C TRP A 647 8.36 -10.13 16.58
N ILE A 648 7.08 -10.51 16.50
CA ILE A 648 6.25 -10.26 15.31
C ILE A 648 5.17 -9.25 15.67
N ARG A 649 5.02 -8.23 14.83
CA ARG A 649 3.90 -7.29 14.90
C ARG A 649 2.66 -7.99 14.35
N GLY A 650 1.79 -8.46 15.24
CA GLY A 650 0.60 -9.24 14.90
C GLY A 650 -0.69 -8.47 15.13
N TYR A 651 -1.74 -8.88 14.40
CA TYR A 651 -3.11 -8.48 14.72
C TYR A 651 -3.61 -9.37 15.84
N ARG A 652 -3.81 -8.81 17.04
CA ARG A 652 -4.64 -9.47 18.04
C ARG A 652 -6.04 -8.89 17.94
N ILE A 653 -6.89 -9.56 17.17
CA ILE A 653 -8.30 -9.22 17.05
C ILE A 653 -9.01 -9.72 18.30
N PHE A 654 -9.23 -8.84 19.27
CA PHE A 654 -10.12 -9.18 20.37
C PHE A 654 -11.55 -9.29 19.85
N GLY A 655 -12.26 -10.34 20.25
CA GLY A 655 -13.68 -10.47 19.95
C GLY A 655 -14.05 -10.80 18.50
N LEU A 656 -13.16 -11.31 17.64
CA LEU A 656 -13.56 -11.74 16.28
C LEU A 656 -14.72 -12.75 16.33
N ALA A 657 -14.65 -13.73 17.24
CA ALA A 657 -15.74 -14.66 17.51
C ALA A 657 -17.03 -13.95 17.99
N LEU A 658 -16.89 -12.84 18.71
CA LEU A 658 -18.01 -12.01 19.20
C LEU A 658 -18.60 -11.11 18.10
N VAL A 659 -17.92 -10.91 16.97
CA VAL A 659 -18.33 -9.99 15.90
C VAL A 659 -19.02 -10.72 14.76
N VAL A 660 -18.54 -11.91 14.38
CA VAL A 660 -19.06 -12.65 13.21
C VAL A 660 -20.54 -12.99 13.40
N ILE A 661 -20.93 -13.47 14.59
CA ILE A 661 -22.31 -13.89 14.85
C ILE A 661 -23.29 -12.70 14.80
N PRO A 662 -23.10 -11.59 15.54
CA PRO A 662 -23.97 -10.42 15.45
C PRO A 662 -24.03 -9.82 14.04
N PHE A 663 -22.92 -9.83 13.30
CA PHE A 663 -22.87 -9.31 11.94
C PHE A 663 -23.74 -10.12 10.98
N VAL A 664 -23.71 -11.46 11.08
CA VAL A 664 -24.58 -12.34 10.28
C VAL A 664 -26.04 -12.18 10.67
N LEU A 665 -26.34 -12.15 11.98
CA LEU A 665 -27.71 -11.93 12.48
C LEU A 665 -28.27 -10.58 12.01
N ALA A 666 -27.44 -9.53 12.05
CA ALA A 666 -27.77 -8.21 11.52
C ALA A 666 -28.12 -8.25 10.03
N ALA A 667 -27.28 -8.89 9.21
CA ALA A 667 -27.51 -9.01 7.77
C ALA A 667 -28.82 -9.74 7.45
N LEU A 668 -29.10 -10.84 8.15
CA LEU A 668 -30.35 -11.61 7.99
C LEU A 668 -31.58 -10.84 8.46
N ALA A 669 -31.48 -10.13 9.59
CA ALA A 669 -32.57 -9.30 10.09
C ALA A 669 -32.92 -8.17 9.10
N LEU A 670 -31.91 -7.50 8.56
CA LEU A 670 -32.10 -6.43 7.57
C LEU A 670 -32.68 -6.97 6.26
N LEU A 671 -32.22 -8.12 5.79
CA LEU A 671 -32.78 -8.80 4.62
C LEU A 671 -34.28 -9.07 4.82
N ASN A 672 -34.68 -9.59 5.98
CA ASN A 672 -36.07 -9.91 6.27
C ASN A 672 -36.95 -8.64 6.33
N ILE A 673 -36.46 -7.60 6.99
CA ILE A 673 -37.12 -6.29 7.05
C ILE A 673 -37.34 -5.75 5.62
N MET A 674 -36.29 -5.73 4.81
CA MET A 674 -36.36 -5.21 3.43
C MET A 674 -37.25 -6.06 2.53
N LEU A 675 -37.30 -7.38 2.72
CA LEU A 675 -38.28 -8.24 2.04
C LEU A 675 -39.72 -7.86 2.43
N GLY A 676 -39.98 -7.69 3.72
CA GLY A 676 -41.28 -7.21 4.21
C GLY A 676 -41.68 -5.88 3.58
N HIS A 677 -40.72 -4.95 3.41
CA HIS A 677 -40.96 -3.68 2.74
C HIS A 677 -41.42 -3.84 1.28
N VAL A 678 -40.84 -4.80 0.54
CA VAL A 678 -41.23 -5.09 -0.85
C VAL A 678 -42.60 -5.74 -0.90
N TYR A 679 -42.88 -6.73 -0.05
CA TYR A 679 -44.14 -7.48 -0.06
C TYR A 679 -45.36 -6.61 0.21
N GLU A 680 -45.26 -5.71 1.19
CA GLU A 680 -46.35 -4.77 1.49
C GLU A 680 -46.54 -3.68 0.44
N ARG A 681 -45.53 -3.45 -0.40
CA ARG A 681 -45.57 -2.42 -1.45
C ARG A 681 -45.82 -3.00 -2.84
N THR A 682 -46.16 -4.28 -2.94
CA THR A 682 -46.55 -4.95 -4.19
C THR A 682 -47.59 -4.15 -4.98
N ARG A 683 -48.69 -3.70 -4.34
CA ARG A 683 -49.72 -2.86 -4.98
C ARG A 683 -49.16 -1.53 -5.54
N TYR A 684 -48.26 -0.87 -4.81
CA TYR A 684 -47.65 0.38 -5.26
C TYR A 684 -46.66 0.15 -6.41
N ILE A 685 -45.90 -0.95 -6.36
CA ILE A 685 -45.01 -1.39 -7.45
C ILE A 685 -45.82 -1.63 -8.73
N SER A 686 -47.00 -2.25 -8.62
CA SER A 686 -47.92 -2.42 -9.75
C SER A 686 -48.44 -1.09 -10.30
N ILE A 687 -48.75 -0.10 -9.44
CA ILE A 687 -49.15 1.25 -9.88
C ILE A 687 -47.99 1.93 -10.62
N TYR A 688 -46.77 1.91 -10.08
CA TYR A 688 -45.60 2.47 -10.76
C TYR A 688 -45.30 1.79 -12.10
N SER A 689 -45.48 0.47 -12.17
CA SER A 689 -45.39 -0.29 -13.42
C SER A 689 -46.44 0.16 -14.43
N ALA A 690 -47.69 0.41 -14.00
CA ALA A 690 -48.76 0.88 -14.88
C ALA A 690 -48.51 2.30 -15.40
N VAL A 691 -47.87 3.16 -14.59
CA VAL A 691 -47.44 4.51 -14.98
C VAL A 691 -46.16 4.50 -15.84
N GLY A 692 -45.53 3.33 -16.04
CA GLY A 692 -44.45 3.13 -16.98
C GLY A 692 -43.04 3.23 -16.40
N LEU A 693 -42.86 3.12 -15.07
CA LEU A 693 -41.53 3.04 -14.47
C LEU A 693 -40.83 1.74 -14.91
N SER A 694 -39.53 1.85 -15.22
CA SER A 694 -38.73 0.68 -15.60
C SER A 694 -38.46 -0.22 -14.39
N PRO A 695 -38.28 -1.55 -14.59
CA PRO A 695 -37.89 -2.47 -13.51
C PRO A 695 -36.62 -2.00 -12.77
N MET A 696 -35.67 -1.44 -13.50
CA MET A 696 -34.43 -0.88 -12.94
C MET A 696 -34.69 0.35 -12.07
N HIS A 697 -35.61 1.24 -12.49
CA HIS A 697 -35.97 2.42 -11.69
C HIS A 697 -36.56 2.01 -10.34
N ILE A 698 -37.43 1.00 -10.33
CA ILE A 698 -38.05 0.48 -9.10
C ILE A 698 -37.00 -0.20 -8.21
N ALA A 699 -36.09 -1.01 -8.76
CA ALA A 699 -34.95 -1.54 -7.99
C ALA A 699 -34.11 -0.41 -7.38
N MET A 700 -33.77 0.62 -8.16
CA MET A 700 -32.96 1.75 -7.69
C MET A 700 -33.65 2.52 -6.56
N MET A 701 -34.97 2.64 -6.58
CA MET A 701 -35.73 3.29 -5.51
C MET A 701 -35.58 2.57 -4.16
N PHE A 702 -35.68 1.24 -4.14
CA PHE A 702 -35.45 0.43 -2.92
C PHE A 702 -33.98 0.40 -2.49
N LEU A 703 -33.05 0.37 -3.44
CA LEU A 703 -31.62 0.45 -3.17
C LEU A 703 -31.25 1.81 -2.55
N MET A 704 -31.81 2.91 -3.06
CA MET A 704 -31.59 4.26 -2.52
C MET A 704 -32.19 4.43 -1.12
N GLU A 705 -33.36 3.85 -0.84
CA GLU A 705 -33.92 3.79 0.52
C GLU A 705 -32.94 3.10 1.48
N SER A 706 -32.27 2.04 1.03
CA SER A 706 -31.28 1.31 1.83
C SER A 706 -29.97 2.06 2.01
N ILE A 707 -29.51 2.80 0.99
CA ILE A 707 -28.35 3.71 1.10
C ILE A 707 -28.64 4.83 2.10
N VAL A 708 -29.86 5.38 2.09
CA VAL A 708 -30.30 6.38 3.06
C VAL A 708 -30.25 5.82 4.49
N PHE A 709 -30.78 4.61 4.69
CA PHE A 709 -30.67 3.92 5.98
C PHE A 709 -29.22 3.65 6.39
N ALA A 710 -28.36 3.25 5.44
CA ALA A 710 -26.95 2.99 5.70
C ALA A 710 -26.23 4.26 6.19
N VAL A 711 -26.40 5.40 5.52
CA VAL A 711 -25.75 6.66 5.90
C VAL A 711 -26.27 7.20 7.24
N LEU A 712 -27.60 7.23 7.43
CA LEU A 712 -28.20 7.69 8.69
C LEU A 712 -27.82 6.78 9.86
N GLY A 713 -27.93 5.46 9.67
CA GLY A 713 -27.63 4.47 10.70
C GLY A 713 -26.15 4.40 11.04
N ALA A 714 -25.26 4.51 10.05
CA ALA A 714 -23.82 4.60 10.26
C ALA A 714 -23.43 5.81 11.10
N THR A 715 -23.94 7.00 10.73
CA THR A 715 -23.61 8.25 11.40
C THR A 715 -24.16 8.28 12.82
N LEU A 716 -25.44 7.97 12.99
CA LEU A 716 -26.10 7.98 14.31
C LEU A 716 -25.60 6.84 15.21
N GLY A 717 -25.33 5.66 14.65
CA GLY A 717 -24.73 4.54 15.37
C GLY A 717 -23.32 4.85 15.86
N TYR A 718 -22.51 5.51 15.05
CA TYR A 718 -21.19 5.99 15.46
C TYR A 718 -21.28 7.07 16.54
N ILE A 719 -22.17 8.07 16.39
CA ILE A 719 -22.43 9.08 17.42
C ILE A 719 -22.86 8.44 18.74
N LEU A 720 -23.74 7.44 18.70
CA LEU A 720 -24.18 6.71 19.88
C LEU A 720 -23.02 5.92 20.53
N SER A 721 -22.13 5.36 19.71
CA SER A 721 -20.91 4.67 20.19
C SER A 721 -19.96 5.63 20.90
N LEU A 722 -19.77 6.84 20.38
CA LEU A 722 -18.98 7.87 21.07
C LEU A 722 -19.60 8.28 22.42
N LEU A 723 -20.92 8.47 22.47
CA LEU A 723 -21.64 8.85 23.68
C LEU A 723 -21.52 7.79 24.79
N ILE A 724 -21.89 6.55 24.47
CA ILE A 724 -21.86 5.45 25.44
C ILE A 724 -20.41 5.11 25.78
N GLY A 725 -19.52 5.13 24.80
CA GLY A 725 -18.08 4.92 24.98
C GLY A 725 -17.43 5.90 25.94
N GLY A 726 -17.67 7.20 25.73
CA GLY A 726 -17.19 8.25 26.62
C GLY A 726 -17.75 8.13 28.03
N ALA A 727 -19.04 7.79 28.17
CA ALA A 727 -19.67 7.55 29.47
C ALA A 727 -19.02 6.35 30.19
N VAL A 728 -18.90 5.19 29.53
CA VAL A 728 -18.28 3.99 30.11
C VAL A 728 -16.83 4.25 30.51
N ALA A 729 -16.06 4.95 29.67
CA ALA A 729 -14.66 5.23 29.99
C ALA A 729 -14.50 6.20 31.17
N THR A 730 -15.51 7.04 31.45
CA THR A 730 -15.53 7.93 32.62
C THR A 730 -15.99 7.22 33.90
N PHE A 731 -17.04 6.39 33.83
CA PHE A 731 -17.64 5.76 35.02
C PHE A 731 -17.07 4.38 35.35
N ALA A 732 -16.44 3.69 34.39
CA ALA A 732 -15.89 2.34 34.52
C ALA A 732 -14.57 2.18 33.74
N PRO A 733 -13.50 2.89 34.14
CA PRO A 733 -12.21 2.83 33.45
C PRO A 733 -11.66 1.39 33.44
N GLY A 734 -11.34 0.89 32.25
CA GLY A 734 -10.75 -0.44 32.04
C GLY A 734 -11.73 -1.58 31.70
N MET A 735 -13.05 -1.39 31.75
CA MET A 735 -14.02 -2.45 31.38
C MET A 735 -14.11 -2.72 29.88
N ILE A 736 -13.96 -1.68 29.04
CA ILE A 736 -14.03 -1.80 27.58
C ILE A 736 -12.86 -1.05 26.95
N MET A 737 -11.98 -1.77 26.24
CA MET A 737 -10.90 -1.18 25.46
C MET A 737 -11.47 -0.63 24.15
N THR A 738 -11.84 0.65 24.13
CA THR A 738 -12.47 1.24 22.94
C THR A 738 -11.52 2.21 22.25
N ASN A 739 -11.02 1.82 21.07
CA ASN A 739 -10.16 2.67 20.24
C ASN A 739 -10.98 3.37 19.15
N TYR A 740 -11.72 4.40 19.54
CA TYR A 740 -12.62 5.19 18.67
C TYR A 740 -11.91 6.02 17.60
N THR A 741 -10.58 6.11 17.70
CA THR A 741 -9.74 7.02 16.91
C THR A 741 -8.94 6.27 15.83
N SER A 742 -9.02 4.93 15.82
CA SER A 742 -8.30 4.11 14.86
C SER A 742 -8.95 4.09 13.47
N ALA A 743 -8.13 3.86 12.44
CA ALA A 743 -8.59 3.59 11.07
C ALA A 743 -9.57 2.40 10.98
N TYR A 744 -9.61 1.52 11.98
CA TYR A 744 -10.54 0.39 12.04
C TYR A 744 -11.99 0.81 12.27
N VAL A 745 -12.24 1.94 12.93
CA VAL A 745 -13.61 2.43 13.06
C VAL A 745 -14.17 2.77 11.68
N ILE A 746 -13.34 3.31 10.78
CA ILE A 746 -13.70 3.53 9.37
C ILE A 746 -14.10 2.19 8.73
N LEU A 747 -13.32 1.14 8.94
CA LEU A 747 -13.61 -0.20 8.42
C LEU A 747 -14.91 -0.78 9.01
N SER A 748 -15.16 -0.64 10.32
CA SER A 748 -16.39 -1.10 10.97
C SER A 748 -17.63 -0.35 10.47
N VAL A 749 -17.56 0.97 10.36
CA VAL A 749 -18.67 1.80 9.87
C VAL A 749 -18.92 1.51 8.39
N THR A 750 -17.87 1.44 7.57
CA THR A 750 -17.98 1.14 6.13
C THR A 750 -18.50 -0.28 5.89
N SER A 751 -18.00 -1.28 6.61
CA SER A 751 -18.51 -2.66 6.50
C SER A 751 -19.98 -2.74 6.92
N SER A 752 -20.40 -2.03 7.97
CA SER A 752 -21.82 -1.96 8.35
C SER A 752 -22.69 -1.35 7.25
N MET A 753 -22.25 -0.25 6.63
CA MET A 753 -22.95 0.36 5.49
C MET A 753 -23.06 -0.60 4.31
N VAL A 754 -21.95 -1.27 3.97
CA VAL A 754 -21.91 -2.27 2.90
C VAL A 754 -22.88 -3.42 3.19
N THR A 755 -22.96 -3.90 4.44
CA THR A 755 -23.91 -4.96 4.83
C THR A 755 -25.36 -4.54 4.66
N VAL A 756 -25.72 -3.31 5.06
CA VAL A 756 -27.06 -2.76 4.84
C VAL A 756 -27.37 -2.74 3.35
N ILE A 757 -26.44 -2.25 2.52
CA ILE A 757 -26.63 -2.17 1.06
C ILE A 757 -26.76 -3.58 0.47
N ILE A 758 -25.87 -4.52 0.78
CA ILE A 758 -25.89 -5.89 0.27
C ILE A 758 -27.19 -6.61 0.64
N SER A 759 -27.66 -6.45 1.89
CA SER A 759 -28.91 -7.05 2.36
C SER A 759 -30.14 -6.60 1.54
N SER A 760 -30.07 -5.41 0.93
CA SER A 760 -31.14 -4.84 0.12
C SER A 760 -31.10 -5.24 -1.36
N ILE A 761 -30.01 -5.82 -1.86
CA ILE A 761 -29.84 -6.17 -3.27
C ILE A 761 -30.88 -7.22 -3.67
N TYR A 762 -31.00 -8.32 -2.92
CA TYR A 762 -31.96 -9.38 -3.23
C TYR A 762 -33.43 -8.88 -3.22
N PRO A 763 -33.90 -8.18 -2.17
CA PRO A 763 -35.22 -7.56 -2.17
C PRO A 763 -35.45 -6.60 -3.35
N SER A 764 -34.47 -5.76 -3.69
CA SER A 764 -34.56 -4.80 -4.80
C SER A 764 -34.70 -5.50 -6.15
N ILE A 765 -33.95 -6.58 -6.37
CA ILE A 765 -34.08 -7.42 -7.57
C ILE A 765 -35.47 -8.07 -7.59
N LYS A 766 -35.94 -8.59 -6.45
CA LYS A 766 -37.28 -9.19 -6.36
C LYS A 766 -38.38 -8.17 -6.67
N ALA A 767 -38.26 -6.94 -6.18
CA ALA A 767 -39.16 -5.84 -6.49
C ALA A 767 -39.18 -5.51 -8.00
N SER A 768 -38.02 -5.47 -8.65
CA SER A 768 -37.94 -5.23 -10.09
C SER A 768 -38.60 -6.33 -10.92
N ARG A 769 -38.57 -7.58 -10.46
CA ARG A 769 -39.20 -8.72 -11.16
C ARG A 769 -40.73 -8.71 -11.06
N LEU A 770 -41.30 -8.03 -10.07
CA LEU A 770 -42.75 -7.79 -9.99
C LEU A 770 -43.24 -6.82 -11.06
N VAL A 771 -42.32 -6.04 -11.63
CA VAL A 771 -42.54 -5.15 -12.77
C VAL A 771 -42.32 -5.99 -14.02
N THR A 772 -43.33 -6.78 -14.39
CA THR A 772 -43.33 -7.43 -15.69
C THR A 772 -43.75 -6.40 -16.74
N PRO A 773 -42.84 -5.92 -17.63
CA PRO A 773 -43.31 -5.34 -18.87
C PRO A 773 -44.05 -6.46 -19.58
N SER A 774 -45.37 -6.30 -19.76
CA SER A 774 -46.28 -7.21 -20.48
C SER A 774 -45.53 -8.12 -21.46
N LEU A 775 -45.52 -9.42 -21.21
CA LEU A 775 -44.81 -10.45 -21.99
C LEU A 775 -45.26 -10.53 -23.47
N GLU A 776 -46.15 -9.66 -23.93
CA GLU A 776 -46.59 -9.52 -25.32
C GLU A 776 -45.97 -8.33 -26.08
N ARG A 777 -45.02 -7.57 -25.49
CA ARG A 777 -44.44 -6.37 -26.15
C ARG A 777 -43.24 -6.62 -27.07
N VAL A 778 -42.87 -7.88 -27.36
CA VAL A 778 -41.87 -8.16 -28.40
C VAL A 778 -42.59 -8.27 -29.73
N TRP A 779 -42.46 -7.25 -30.57
CA TRP A 779 -43.03 -7.25 -31.91
C TRP A 779 -42.56 -8.49 -32.69
N ARG A 780 -43.49 -9.34 -33.10
CA ARG A 780 -43.22 -10.49 -33.96
C ARG A 780 -43.50 -10.09 -35.39
N VAL A 781 -42.53 -10.30 -36.26
CA VAL A 781 -42.69 -10.08 -37.70
C VAL A 781 -43.74 -11.07 -38.22
N PRO A 782 -44.84 -10.58 -38.84
CA PRO A 782 -45.98 -11.43 -39.22
C PRO A 782 -45.71 -12.27 -40.47
N THR A 783 -44.68 -11.94 -41.25
CA THR A 783 -44.34 -12.58 -42.53
C THR A 783 -43.06 -13.39 -42.46
N LYS A 784 -42.86 -14.32 -43.41
CA LYS A 784 -41.62 -15.11 -43.58
C LYS A 784 -40.91 -14.69 -44.88
N PRO A 785 -39.57 -14.78 -44.95
CA PRO A 785 -38.80 -14.44 -46.15
C PRO A 785 -39.04 -15.45 -47.27
N ILE A 786 -39.25 -14.96 -48.50
CA ILE A 786 -39.45 -15.76 -49.70
C ILE A 786 -38.18 -15.62 -50.56
N GLY A 787 -37.39 -16.69 -50.65
CA GLY A 787 -36.10 -16.63 -51.36
C GLY A 787 -35.14 -15.62 -50.71
N THR A 788 -34.69 -14.64 -51.51
CA THR A 788 -33.81 -13.52 -51.14
C THR A 788 -34.58 -12.24 -50.81
N GLU A 789 -35.91 -12.28 -50.76
CA GLU A 789 -36.75 -11.11 -50.52
C GLU A 789 -37.64 -11.30 -49.28
N TRP A 790 -37.84 -10.23 -48.51
CA TRP A 790 -38.73 -10.24 -47.36
C TRP A 790 -39.47 -8.92 -47.21
N THR A 791 -40.79 -8.96 -47.34
CA THR A 791 -41.67 -7.81 -47.09
C THR A 791 -42.33 -7.94 -45.73
N ILE A 792 -42.17 -6.93 -44.89
CA ILE A 792 -42.70 -6.84 -43.53
C ILE A 792 -43.69 -5.67 -43.47
N PRO A 793 -45.00 -5.94 -43.28
CA PRO A 793 -45.97 -4.87 -43.07
C PRO A 793 -45.73 -4.22 -41.69
N LEU A 794 -45.70 -2.89 -41.67
CA LEU A 794 -45.53 -2.10 -40.47
C LEU A 794 -46.90 -1.60 -40.00
N PRO A 795 -47.26 -1.68 -38.71
CA PRO A 795 -48.59 -1.38 -38.20
C PRO A 795 -48.82 0.13 -38.03
N PHE A 796 -48.57 0.91 -39.07
CA PHE A 796 -48.75 2.35 -39.10
C PHE A 796 -49.54 2.75 -40.34
N SER A 797 -50.53 3.62 -40.14
CA SER A 797 -51.23 4.31 -41.21
C SER A 797 -51.29 5.79 -40.89
N PHE A 798 -51.08 6.61 -41.92
CA PHE A 798 -51.00 8.07 -41.83
C PHE A 798 -51.73 8.70 -43.01
N ASP A 799 -52.19 9.93 -42.82
CA ASP A 799 -52.72 10.77 -43.91
C ASP A 799 -51.58 11.22 -44.81
N GLU A 800 -51.87 11.67 -46.04
CA GLU A 800 -50.86 11.90 -47.08
C GLU A 800 -49.67 12.78 -46.65
N ASP A 801 -49.94 13.96 -46.08
CA ASP A 801 -48.87 14.86 -45.61
C ASP A 801 -48.03 14.23 -44.50
N GLU A 802 -48.66 13.54 -43.53
CA GLU A 802 -47.96 12.89 -42.43
C GLU A 802 -47.17 11.66 -42.90
N ALA A 803 -47.70 10.91 -43.88
CA ALA A 803 -47.04 9.77 -44.48
C ALA A 803 -45.74 10.20 -45.18
N LEU A 804 -45.82 11.22 -46.04
CA LEU A 804 -44.66 11.78 -46.74
C LEU A 804 -43.64 12.39 -45.76
N GLY A 805 -44.13 13.11 -44.74
CA GLY A 805 -43.27 13.65 -43.67
C GLY A 805 -42.53 12.57 -42.90
N SER A 806 -43.20 11.46 -42.58
CA SER A 806 -42.61 10.32 -41.87
C SER A 806 -41.56 9.58 -42.71
N LEU A 807 -41.74 9.49 -44.03
CA LEU A 807 -40.74 8.93 -44.96
C LEU A 807 -39.47 9.77 -45.00
N VAL A 808 -39.57 11.11 -45.04
CA VAL A 808 -38.40 12.00 -44.99
C VAL A 808 -37.71 11.94 -43.63
N TYR A 809 -38.46 11.81 -42.53
CA TYR A 809 -37.90 11.59 -41.21
C TYR A 809 -37.10 10.27 -41.15
N LEU A 810 -37.64 9.19 -41.72
CA LEU A 810 -36.93 7.90 -41.78
C LEU A 810 -35.74 7.94 -42.75
N GLY A 811 -35.84 8.70 -43.85
CA GLY A 811 -34.72 8.99 -44.74
C GLY A 811 -33.59 9.72 -44.02
N GLU A 812 -33.89 10.80 -43.28
CA GLU A 812 -32.89 11.52 -42.46
C GLU A 812 -32.28 10.60 -41.38
N TYR A 813 -33.10 9.75 -40.75
CA TYR A 813 -32.60 8.75 -39.80
C TYR A 813 -31.59 7.81 -40.46
N LEU A 814 -31.91 7.28 -41.65
CA LEU A 814 -30.98 6.43 -42.38
C LEU A 814 -29.72 7.25 -42.71
N GLU A 815 -29.83 8.37 -43.43
CA GLU A 815 -28.68 9.19 -43.84
C GLU A 815 -27.69 9.51 -42.71
N ARG A 816 -28.17 9.76 -41.48
CA ARG A 816 -27.34 10.17 -40.33
C ARG A 816 -26.89 9.03 -39.43
N PHE A 817 -27.40 7.81 -39.59
CA PHE A 817 -27.13 6.68 -38.71
C PHE A 817 -25.99 5.79 -39.26
N GLY A 818 -24.73 6.16 -38.97
CA GLY A 818 -23.56 5.54 -39.61
C GLY A 818 -22.24 5.53 -38.80
N THR A 819 -22.28 5.43 -37.46
CA THR A 819 -21.06 5.25 -36.64
C THR A 819 -20.95 3.84 -36.05
N GLU A 820 -19.72 3.33 -35.89
CA GLU A 820 -19.27 1.95 -35.57
C GLU A 820 -20.06 1.15 -34.49
N ALA A 821 -20.84 1.81 -33.64
CA ALA A 821 -21.71 1.19 -32.63
C ALA A 821 -23.15 0.87 -33.10
N ALA A 822 -23.52 1.20 -34.34
CA ALA A 822 -24.87 1.01 -34.90
C ALA A 822 -25.26 -0.47 -35.10
N SER A 823 -26.57 -0.77 -35.16
CA SER A 823 -27.07 -2.14 -35.43
C SER A 823 -26.90 -2.57 -36.89
N PHE A 824 -26.79 -1.61 -37.82
CA PHE A 824 -26.52 -1.78 -39.25
C PHE A 824 -25.79 -0.53 -39.75
N MET A 825 -25.09 -0.62 -40.88
CA MET A 825 -24.32 0.46 -41.52
C MET A 825 -24.93 0.76 -42.90
N ILE A 826 -24.88 2.01 -43.36
CA ILE A 826 -25.38 2.38 -44.69
C ILE A 826 -24.23 2.43 -45.67
N GLU A 827 -24.38 1.71 -46.79
CA GLU A 827 -23.43 1.73 -47.91
C GLU A 827 -23.85 2.76 -48.96
N GLU A 828 -25.14 2.82 -49.27
CA GLU A 828 -25.69 3.80 -50.21
C GLU A 828 -26.84 4.54 -49.52
N GLY A 829 -26.76 5.88 -49.55
CA GLY A 829 -27.71 6.78 -48.90
C GLY A 829 -29.15 6.66 -49.44
N PRO A 830 -30.14 7.19 -48.70
CA PRO A 830 -31.54 7.04 -49.02
C PRO A 830 -31.91 7.74 -50.34
N ARG A 831 -32.53 7.00 -51.27
CA ARG A 831 -33.14 7.50 -52.51
C ARG A 831 -34.66 7.50 -52.37
N TYR A 832 -35.29 8.61 -52.71
CA TYR A 832 -36.75 8.74 -52.64
C TYR A 832 -37.38 8.26 -53.94
N VAL A 833 -38.46 7.48 -53.84
CA VAL A 833 -39.16 6.90 -55.00
C VAL A 833 -40.63 7.30 -54.97
N SER A 834 -41.14 7.74 -56.12
CA SER A 834 -42.57 7.92 -56.38
C SER A 834 -42.98 7.11 -57.61
N ARG A 835 -44.10 6.39 -57.52
CA ARG A 835 -44.74 5.69 -58.64
C ARG A 835 -46.26 5.79 -58.50
N VAL A 836 -46.93 6.24 -59.56
CA VAL A 836 -48.39 6.21 -59.66
C VAL A 836 -48.77 5.02 -60.53
N LEU A 837 -49.36 4.00 -59.94
CA LEU A 837 -49.86 2.81 -60.64
C LEU A 837 -51.39 2.95 -60.85
N PRO A 838 -51.98 2.27 -61.86
CA PRO A 838 -53.40 2.44 -62.23
C PRO A 838 -54.44 2.24 -61.11
N LYS A 839 -54.06 1.58 -60.00
CA LYS A 839 -54.92 1.30 -58.84
C LYS A 839 -54.31 1.74 -57.50
N MET A 840 -53.09 2.30 -57.47
CA MET A 840 -52.35 2.54 -56.23
C MET A 840 -51.28 3.60 -56.40
N ILE A 841 -51.12 4.47 -55.41
CA ILE A 841 -50.01 5.42 -55.32
C ILE A 841 -48.96 4.85 -54.37
N VAL A 842 -47.70 4.81 -54.82
CA VAL A 842 -46.58 4.24 -54.07
C VAL A 842 -45.50 5.30 -53.90
N ARG A 843 -45.19 5.61 -52.64
CA ARG A 843 -44.13 6.54 -52.23
C ARG A 843 -43.17 5.80 -51.33
N GLY A 844 -41.86 6.02 -51.43
CA GLY A 844 -40.94 5.28 -50.57
C GLY A 844 -39.54 5.86 -50.49
N VAL A 845 -38.73 5.22 -49.66
CA VAL A 845 -37.31 5.50 -49.47
C VAL A 845 -36.55 4.18 -49.58
N GLU A 846 -35.56 4.15 -50.48
CA GLU A 846 -34.69 2.99 -50.72
C GLU A 846 -33.28 3.28 -50.22
N ALA A 847 -32.63 2.33 -49.55
CA ALA A 847 -31.24 2.46 -49.12
C ALA A 847 -30.54 1.10 -49.15
N THR A 848 -29.23 1.08 -49.29
CA THR A 848 -28.43 -0.16 -49.21
C THR A 848 -27.72 -0.19 -47.86
N VAL A 849 -27.95 -1.26 -47.07
CA VAL A 849 -27.43 -1.39 -45.72
C VAL A 849 -26.61 -2.68 -45.55
N ARG A 850 -25.50 -2.57 -44.82
CA ARG A 850 -24.67 -3.68 -44.37
C ARG A 850 -25.06 -4.08 -42.94
N LEU A 851 -25.27 -5.38 -42.74
CA LEU A 851 -25.74 -5.95 -41.47
C LEU A 851 -24.58 -6.50 -40.63
N LYS A 852 -24.78 -6.58 -39.31
CA LYS A 852 -23.83 -7.25 -38.40
C LYS A 852 -23.99 -8.78 -38.47
N PRO A 853 -22.89 -9.56 -38.30
CA PRO A 853 -21.51 -9.11 -38.16
C PRO A 853 -20.95 -8.58 -39.49
N TYR A 854 -20.27 -7.43 -39.47
CA TYR A 854 -19.85 -6.72 -40.69
C TYR A 854 -18.84 -7.52 -41.53
N ASP A 855 -18.03 -8.36 -40.87
CA ASP A 855 -17.04 -9.23 -41.53
C ASP A 855 -17.69 -10.32 -42.40
N ALA A 856 -18.97 -10.64 -42.16
CA ALA A 856 -19.71 -11.61 -42.96
C ALA A 856 -20.22 -11.02 -44.30
N GLY A 857 -19.96 -9.73 -44.56
CA GLY A 857 -20.25 -9.09 -45.85
C GLY A 857 -21.73 -9.12 -46.25
N VAL A 858 -22.64 -9.14 -45.27
CA VAL A 858 -24.09 -9.24 -45.53
C VAL A 858 -24.64 -7.86 -45.88
N VAL A 859 -25.04 -7.68 -47.14
CA VAL A 859 -25.61 -6.44 -47.66
C VAL A 859 -27.02 -6.69 -48.18
N GLU A 860 -27.95 -5.82 -47.78
CA GLU A 860 -29.32 -5.82 -48.26
C GLU A 860 -29.71 -4.45 -48.82
N SER A 861 -30.55 -4.44 -49.86
CA SER A 861 -31.28 -3.24 -50.24
C SER A 861 -32.61 -3.23 -49.50
N ILE A 862 -32.87 -2.17 -48.75
CA ILE A 862 -34.13 -1.94 -48.05
C ILE A 862 -34.95 -0.89 -48.79
N SER A 863 -36.24 -1.16 -48.98
CA SER A 863 -37.22 -0.24 -49.53
C SER A 863 -38.35 -0.08 -48.51
N LEU A 864 -38.42 1.10 -47.90
CA LEU A 864 -39.56 1.47 -47.06
C LEU A 864 -40.62 2.10 -47.96
N ILE A 865 -41.76 1.46 -48.07
CA ILE A 865 -42.81 1.81 -49.02
C ILE A 865 -44.06 2.21 -48.24
N ALA A 866 -44.59 3.39 -48.56
CA ALA A 866 -45.92 3.84 -48.20
C ALA A 866 -46.82 3.71 -49.43
N SER A 867 -47.87 2.90 -49.33
CA SER A 867 -48.82 2.67 -50.43
C SER A 867 -50.23 3.07 -50.03
N ARG A 868 -50.97 3.67 -50.98
CA ARG A 868 -52.37 4.06 -50.84
C ARG A 868 -53.16 3.55 -52.04
N ARG A 869 -54.26 2.83 -51.81
CA ARG A 869 -55.20 2.49 -52.87
C ARG A 869 -56.08 3.69 -53.20
N MET A 870 -56.54 3.82 -54.45
CA MET A 870 -57.30 5.01 -54.90
C MET A 870 -58.63 5.23 -54.16
N ASP A 871 -59.17 4.18 -53.53
CA ASP A 871 -60.38 4.12 -52.71
C ASP A 871 -60.14 4.38 -51.20
N GLU A 872 -58.88 4.51 -50.76
CA GLU A 872 -58.50 4.73 -49.36
C GLU A 872 -57.86 6.11 -49.16
N GLU A 873 -58.17 6.74 -48.03
CA GLU A 873 -57.59 8.05 -47.67
C GLU A 873 -56.22 7.96 -46.98
N LYS A 874 -55.86 6.77 -46.46
CA LYS A 874 -54.65 6.58 -45.64
C LYS A 874 -53.58 5.76 -46.36
N TYR A 875 -52.32 6.13 -46.16
CA TYR A 875 -51.18 5.33 -46.59
C TYR A 875 -50.87 4.24 -45.56
N THR A 876 -50.57 3.04 -46.04
CA THR A 876 -50.06 1.92 -45.25
C THR A 876 -48.57 1.70 -45.53
N PHE A 877 -47.82 1.17 -44.55
CA PHE A 877 -46.36 1.08 -44.63
C PHE A 877 -45.88 -0.37 -44.67
N GLU A 878 -44.95 -0.65 -45.56
CA GLU A 878 -44.28 -1.94 -45.69
C GLU A 878 -42.77 -1.72 -45.82
N LEU A 879 -41.98 -2.57 -45.15
CA LEU A 879 -40.53 -2.62 -45.29
C LEU A 879 -40.15 -3.84 -46.12
N ARG A 880 -39.57 -3.63 -47.29
CA ARG A 880 -39.10 -4.69 -48.19
C ARG A 880 -37.57 -4.77 -48.11
N GLY A 881 -37.02 -5.92 -47.76
CA GLY A 881 -35.59 -6.21 -47.81
C GLY A 881 -35.26 -7.17 -48.94
N VAL A 882 -34.24 -6.88 -49.73
CA VAL A 882 -33.70 -7.76 -50.77
C VAL A 882 -32.22 -8.02 -50.47
N LEU A 883 -31.87 -9.29 -50.23
CA LEU A 883 -30.49 -9.71 -50.01
C LEU A 883 -29.67 -9.53 -51.30
N ARG A 884 -28.58 -8.74 -51.22
CA ARG A 884 -27.63 -8.53 -52.33
C ARG A 884 -26.46 -9.49 -52.24
N THR A 885 -25.82 -9.55 -51.08
CA THR A 885 -24.61 -10.36 -50.83
C THR A 885 -24.62 -10.88 -49.39
N GLY A 886 -23.98 -12.03 -49.15
CA GLY A 886 -23.84 -12.64 -47.83
C GLY A 886 -24.80 -13.82 -47.55
N GLN A 887 -24.69 -14.40 -46.35
CA GLN A 887 -25.42 -15.63 -45.99
C GLN A 887 -26.86 -15.34 -45.54
N ARG A 888 -27.82 -16.09 -46.10
CA ARG A 888 -29.27 -15.90 -45.88
C ARG A 888 -29.69 -15.95 -44.41
N TYR A 889 -29.12 -16.84 -43.58
CA TYR A 889 -29.54 -16.93 -42.18
C TYR A 889 -29.08 -15.74 -41.33
N LEU A 890 -27.91 -15.16 -41.63
CA LEU A 890 -27.42 -13.91 -41.02
C LEU A 890 -28.24 -12.71 -41.49
N TRP A 891 -28.65 -12.72 -42.76
CA TRP A 891 -29.59 -11.73 -43.28
C TRP A 891 -30.94 -11.77 -42.55
N ILE A 892 -31.52 -12.94 -42.29
CA ILE A 892 -32.80 -13.07 -41.59
C ILE A 892 -32.73 -12.49 -40.17
N SER A 893 -31.65 -12.75 -39.43
CA SER A 893 -31.48 -12.20 -38.08
C SER A 893 -31.19 -10.69 -38.11
N GLY A 894 -30.37 -10.23 -39.06
CA GLY A 894 -30.02 -8.81 -39.22
C GLY A 894 -31.19 -7.95 -39.72
N HIS A 895 -31.95 -8.41 -40.71
CA HIS A 895 -33.11 -7.71 -41.26
C HIS A 895 -34.21 -7.51 -40.20
N ARG A 896 -34.42 -8.48 -39.29
CA ARG A 896 -35.32 -8.32 -38.13
C ARG A 896 -34.91 -7.14 -37.23
N VAL A 897 -33.60 -6.93 -37.06
CA VAL A 897 -33.08 -5.82 -36.26
C VAL A 897 -33.31 -4.51 -36.98
N VAL A 898 -33.07 -4.44 -38.29
CA VAL A 898 -33.38 -3.25 -39.12
C VAL A 898 -34.85 -2.90 -39.03
N ALA A 899 -35.74 -3.88 -39.22
CA ALA A 899 -37.18 -3.70 -39.15
C ALA A 899 -37.64 -3.19 -37.77
N ASP A 900 -37.07 -3.71 -36.68
CA ASP A 900 -37.39 -3.23 -35.33
C ASP A 900 -36.87 -1.81 -35.07
N GLN A 901 -35.71 -1.42 -35.62
CA GLN A 901 -35.20 -0.05 -35.52
C GLN A 901 -36.07 0.94 -36.31
N ILE A 902 -36.46 0.61 -37.54
CA ILE A 902 -37.38 1.43 -38.35
C ILE A 902 -38.73 1.59 -37.63
N ARG A 903 -39.27 0.49 -37.08
CA ARG A 903 -40.50 0.53 -36.26
C ARG A 903 -40.36 1.44 -35.04
N LYS A 904 -39.24 1.37 -34.30
CA LYS A 904 -38.97 2.25 -33.16
C LYS A 904 -38.89 3.72 -33.57
N GLN A 905 -38.30 4.02 -34.72
CA GLN A 905 -38.28 5.38 -35.27
C GLN A 905 -39.68 5.86 -35.66
N MET A 906 -40.53 5.00 -36.22
CA MET A 906 -41.93 5.33 -36.48
C MET A 906 -42.75 5.55 -35.19
N LEU A 907 -42.41 4.85 -34.11
CA LEU A 907 -42.98 5.15 -32.78
C LEU A 907 -42.49 6.50 -32.25
N LEU A 908 -41.21 6.83 -32.44
CA LEU A 908 -40.66 8.14 -32.07
C LEU A 908 -41.27 9.28 -32.89
N TRP A 909 -41.55 9.05 -34.18
CA TRP A 909 -42.28 10.00 -35.03
C TRP A 909 -43.61 10.42 -34.39
N ARG A 910 -44.36 9.46 -33.82
CA ARG A 910 -45.63 9.76 -33.12
C ARG A 910 -45.44 10.63 -31.88
N SER A 911 -44.29 10.55 -31.22
CA SER A 911 -43.97 11.36 -30.02
C SER A 911 -43.24 12.68 -30.32
N LEU A 912 -42.99 13.00 -31.59
CA LEU A 912 -42.46 14.31 -31.98
C LEU A 912 -43.47 15.44 -31.71
N SER A 913 -42.95 16.64 -31.45
CA SER A 913 -43.78 17.82 -31.29
C SER A 913 -44.53 18.16 -32.59
N PRO A 914 -45.73 18.76 -32.52
CA PRO A 914 -46.47 19.17 -33.73
C PRO A 914 -45.67 20.07 -34.67
N SER A 915 -44.85 20.97 -34.11
CA SER A 915 -43.95 21.83 -34.90
C SER A 915 -42.87 21.06 -35.66
N ASP A 916 -42.31 20.00 -35.05
CA ASP A 916 -41.31 19.16 -35.73
C ASP A 916 -41.96 18.38 -36.88
N LYS A 917 -43.14 17.79 -36.66
CA LYS A 917 -43.88 17.06 -37.70
C LYS A 917 -44.20 17.95 -38.91
N ILE A 918 -44.70 19.16 -38.67
CA ILE A 918 -45.03 20.13 -39.73
C ILE A 918 -43.78 20.51 -40.54
N ALA A 919 -42.62 20.67 -39.90
CA ALA A 919 -41.37 20.95 -40.60
C ALA A 919 -40.98 19.83 -41.58
N TYR A 920 -41.12 18.57 -41.15
CA TYR A 920 -40.88 17.40 -42.01
C TYR A 920 -41.92 17.27 -43.13
N MET A 921 -43.22 17.54 -42.86
CA MET A 921 -44.28 17.58 -43.87
C MET A 921 -44.03 18.67 -44.94
N LYS A 922 -43.55 19.84 -44.53
CA LYS A 922 -43.20 20.91 -45.48
C LYS A 922 -41.99 20.52 -46.33
N ARG A 923 -40.98 19.89 -45.72
CA ARG A 923 -39.78 19.41 -46.41
C ARG A 923 -40.10 18.28 -47.40
N SER A 924 -41.02 17.38 -47.05
CA SER A 924 -41.41 16.26 -47.90
C SER A 924 -42.12 16.70 -49.18
N ARG A 925 -42.94 17.74 -49.13
CA ARG A 925 -43.55 18.33 -50.34
C ARG A 925 -42.53 18.80 -51.36
N ASN A 926 -41.38 19.32 -50.95
CA ASN A 926 -40.33 19.74 -51.88
C ASN A 926 -39.56 18.55 -52.46
N ILE A 927 -39.21 17.57 -51.60
CA ILE A 927 -38.44 16.39 -52.02
C ILE A 927 -39.24 15.51 -52.98
N PHE A 928 -40.49 15.20 -52.66
CA PHE A 928 -41.31 14.33 -53.50
C PHE A 928 -41.86 15.02 -54.76
N LYS A 929 -41.94 16.36 -54.79
CA LYS A 929 -42.18 17.11 -56.04
C LYS A 929 -40.98 17.03 -56.98
N ALA A 930 -39.74 17.15 -56.48
CA ALA A 930 -38.54 17.04 -57.31
C ALA A 930 -38.42 15.64 -57.95
N VAL A 931 -38.73 14.59 -57.19
CA VAL A 931 -38.72 13.18 -57.65
C VAL A 931 -39.80 12.88 -58.71
N GLU A 932 -40.90 13.63 -58.74
CA GLU A 932 -41.92 13.49 -59.78
C GLU A 932 -41.55 14.18 -61.08
N VAL A 933 -40.80 15.29 -61.01
CA VAL A 933 -40.33 16.03 -62.19
C VAL A 933 -39.24 15.24 -62.92
N GLU A 934 -38.30 14.63 -62.17
CA GLU A 934 -37.18 13.84 -62.71
C GLU A 934 -37.65 12.62 -63.53
N LYS A 935 -38.84 12.08 -63.26
CA LYS A 935 -39.46 10.97 -64.02
C LYS A 935 -40.37 11.40 -65.16
N SER A 936 -40.63 12.70 -65.32
CA SER A 936 -41.36 13.22 -66.48
C SER A 936 -40.43 13.57 -67.65
N GLU A 937 -39.11 13.56 -67.43
CA GLU A 937 -38.05 13.80 -68.43
C GLU A 937 -37.28 12.53 -68.85
N GLU A 938 -37.54 11.36 -68.23
CA GLU A 938 -37.16 10.01 -68.71
C GLU A 938 -38.34 9.35 -69.44
#